data_AF-A0A7S0Q5R2-F1
#
_entry.id   AF-A0A7S0Q5R2-F1
#
_cell.length_a   1.000
_cell.length_b   1.000
_cell.length_c   1.000
_cell.angle_alpha   90.00
_cell.angle_beta   90.00
_cell.angle_gamma   90.00
#
_symmetry.space_group_name_H-M   'P 1'
#
loop_
_entity.id
_entity.type
_entity.pdbx_description
1 polymer ?
#
loop_
_entity_poly.entity_id
_entity_poly.type
_entity_poly.pdbx_seq_one_letter_code
_entity_poly.pdbx_strand_id
1 'polypeptide(L)'
;FSLKLAMPLAEAPALVVTTLQPPFTVTNVNSAWVRLCGYTATEAIGKNTLQLLQGPATSNSELQKLHATLKSRGQTAVRLTNYNKRGDPFTHTLHVTPVSASSDSHEFTHYVGLLVPEEGSDFDSDGSASSPWPRPFPAPIARASPASSQLVSPAPTQLDETDARLLMLFASQLVLVKTVKNDDWLSLVNRLAMGEAFRSSVTLPPPNGEGMSLFGRVSSGAAGLVWHRQAYELDHAYIWPSGYYAKTEHNMITDSKGNVLLVGGREEARVSYQQVIAQNAEHARACELAPETPPLSYNEISLELRGSHGIIGVFARSAKPAHLLFALGVRSLLGHCLPSTHCLPLLILTASGGAIPLSREDQLGLLSRVASGDESSYRALESRLPIDMAAFPELSAHEQLQLHAKHGISSKSLEALFAKLSRNGNDGPALSACISYALAIAIEHDNPPSAREVVRAGSPLMLVAHTPRVEREPLAYAAITFTQPTPPRRYAELGEMSVPESLEADEVMAEAEGASASAERVESSALSPPPVKTVTPSQDLLVALGAKITLNEFVAGRTTARLSNACQQLSEWLVQAQRPRCSSLLFLLRSWQETKQVEPGSDLLTFLGGKAVANRRRFHDSLTRLREASDRLSYLTLLYSLVSELRRPCLRLRVLQQVLGLDCRFSRDIVFGVVCLAVDVVESLDLHLDCPPARAEAGGRNSSSSAAPLRRVSLVGYDE
;
A
#
# COMPACT_ATOMS: atom_id res chain seq x y z
N PHE A 1 1.87 17.15 29.33
CA PHE A 1 0.42 16.93 29.27
C PHE A 1 -0.10 16.60 30.65
N SER A 2 -0.92 17.46 31.23
CA SER A 2 -1.75 17.18 32.42
C SER A 2 -2.99 18.04 32.31
N LEU A 3 -4.00 17.55 31.61
CA LEU A 3 -5.36 18.07 31.70
C LEU A 3 -6.12 17.15 32.66
N LYS A 4 -6.16 17.56 33.93
CA LYS A 4 -7.10 17.01 34.91
C LYS A 4 -8.47 17.64 34.62
N LEU A 5 -9.26 17.00 33.77
CA LEU A 5 -10.70 17.13 33.79
C LEU A 5 -11.23 15.86 34.45
N ALA A 6 -11.72 16.00 35.67
CA ALA A 6 -12.40 14.94 36.39
C ALA A 6 -13.76 14.73 35.70
N MET A 7 -13.86 13.67 34.88
CA MET A 7 -15.13 13.10 34.44
C MET A 7 -15.12 11.59 34.75
N PRO A 8 -16.27 10.98 35.12
CA PRO A 8 -16.34 9.58 35.50
C PRO A 8 -15.91 8.66 34.33
N LEU A 9 -15.13 7.63 34.64
CA LEU A 9 -14.76 6.58 33.69
C LEU A 9 -16.01 5.84 33.21
N ALA A 10 -16.44 6.08 31.98
CA ALA A 10 -17.22 5.12 31.21
C ALA A 10 -16.99 5.23 29.69
N GLU A 11 -16.84 6.43 29.11
CA GLU A 11 -16.49 6.58 27.69
C GLU A 11 -15.59 7.80 27.45
N ALA A 12 -14.58 7.68 26.58
CA ALA A 12 -13.76 8.82 26.16
C ALA A 12 -14.63 9.84 25.41
N PRO A 13 -14.47 11.16 25.64
CA PRO A 13 -15.35 12.16 25.02
C PRO A 13 -15.06 12.32 23.52
N ALA A 14 -16.08 12.68 22.72
CA ALA A 14 -15.95 12.83 21.26
C ALA A 14 -15.00 13.97 20.88
N LEU A 15 -13.89 13.65 20.21
CA LEU A 15 -12.78 14.56 19.94
C LEU A 15 -12.44 14.62 18.45
N VAL A 16 -12.22 15.83 17.96
CA VAL A 16 -11.73 16.14 16.61
C VAL A 16 -10.53 17.09 16.68
N VAL A 17 -9.54 16.87 15.83
CA VAL A 17 -8.38 17.75 15.66
C VAL A 17 -8.42 18.36 14.27
N THR A 18 -8.21 19.67 14.17
CA THR A 18 -8.21 20.36 12.88
C THR A 18 -6.95 21.19 12.67
N THR A 19 -6.67 21.54 11.42
CA THR A 19 -5.71 22.59 11.08
C THR A 19 -6.15 23.94 11.66
N LEU A 20 -5.19 24.86 11.74
CA LEU A 20 -5.38 26.19 12.32
C LEU A 20 -6.00 27.23 11.38
N GLN A 21 -6.00 26.97 10.07
CA GLN A 21 -6.49 27.92 9.07
C GLN A 21 -7.79 27.40 8.45
N PRO A 22 -8.73 28.29 8.09
CA PRO A 22 -9.87 27.91 7.26
C PRO A 22 -9.38 27.16 6.00
N PRO A 23 -9.99 26.04 5.62
CA PRO A 23 -11.31 25.56 6.03
C PRO A 23 -11.34 24.68 7.31
N PHE A 24 -10.33 24.73 8.17
CA PHE A 24 -10.24 23.94 9.42
C PHE A 24 -10.39 22.43 9.15
N THR A 25 -9.50 21.94 8.30
CA THR A 25 -9.47 20.55 7.84
C THR A 25 -9.23 19.60 8.99
N VAL A 26 -10.04 18.55 9.10
CA VAL A 26 -9.87 17.49 10.09
C VAL A 26 -8.56 16.75 9.82
N THR A 27 -7.71 16.65 10.83
CA THR A 27 -6.47 15.88 10.79
C THR A 27 -6.58 14.59 11.60
N ASN A 28 -7.44 14.54 12.61
CA ASN A 28 -7.63 13.35 13.44
C ASN A 28 -9.01 13.37 14.15
N VAL A 29 -9.56 12.19 14.43
CA VAL A 29 -10.81 11.99 15.21
C VAL A 29 -10.67 10.74 16.07
N ASN A 30 -11.33 10.70 17.23
CA ASN A 30 -11.35 9.50 18.06
C ASN A 30 -12.59 8.63 17.83
N SER A 31 -12.59 7.42 18.38
CA SER A 31 -13.69 6.45 18.21
C SER A 31 -15.04 6.96 18.73
N ALA A 32 -15.04 7.80 19.77
CA ALA A 32 -16.26 8.43 20.29
C ALA A 32 -16.85 9.44 19.31
N TRP A 33 -16.01 10.23 18.63
CA TRP A 33 -16.45 11.12 17.56
C TRP A 33 -17.00 10.34 16.37
N VAL A 34 -16.35 9.24 15.97
CA VAL A 34 -16.83 8.35 14.90
C VAL A 34 -18.21 7.80 15.23
N ARG A 35 -18.45 7.36 16.47
CA ARG A 35 -19.77 6.89 16.93
C ARG A 35 -20.82 8.01 16.91
N LEU A 36 -20.50 9.18 17.45
CA LEU A 36 -21.43 10.31 17.55
C LEU A 36 -21.83 10.87 16.18
N CYS A 37 -20.85 11.08 15.29
CA CYS A 37 -21.05 11.72 14.00
C CYS A 37 -21.40 10.74 12.88
N GLY A 38 -21.13 9.45 13.06
CA GLY A 38 -21.43 8.39 12.09
C GLY A 38 -20.51 8.35 10.85
N TYR A 39 -19.46 9.17 10.80
CA TYR A 39 -18.41 9.14 9.77
C TYR A 39 -17.22 8.33 10.25
N THR A 40 -16.64 7.50 9.38
CA THR A 40 -15.37 6.83 9.70
C THR A 40 -14.23 7.85 9.79
N ALA A 41 -13.12 7.49 10.45
CA ALA A 41 -11.95 8.35 10.51
C ALA A 41 -11.41 8.68 9.10
N THR A 42 -11.44 7.71 8.19
CA THR A 42 -11.02 7.88 6.78
C THR A 42 -11.93 8.83 5.99
N GLU A 43 -13.24 8.84 6.27
CA GLU A 43 -14.18 9.78 5.65
C GLU A 43 -14.05 11.19 6.21
N ALA A 44 -13.66 11.32 7.48
CA ALA A 44 -13.54 12.60 8.16
C ALA A 44 -12.20 13.30 7.89
N ILE A 45 -11.08 12.58 7.91
CA ILE A 45 -9.73 13.14 7.74
C ILE A 45 -9.60 13.77 6.34
N GLY A 46 -9.02 14.97 6.30
CA GLY A 46 -8.85 15.73 5.06
C GLY A 46 -10.10 16.50 4.61
N LYS A 47 -11.23 16.35 5.31
CA LYS A 47 -12.47 17.11 5.04
C LYS A 47 -12.62 18.31 5.97
N ASN A 48 -13.47 19.25 5.54
CA ASN A 48 -13.88 20.38 6.35
C ASN A 48 -14.96 19.93 7.36
N THR A 49 -14.69 20.06 8.66
CA THR A 49 -15.61 19.70 9.74
C THR A 49 -16.98 20.38 9.61
N LEU A 50 -17.01 21.62 9.13
CA LEU A 50 -18.22 22.42 8.93
C LEU A 50 -19.06 21.88 7.76
N GLN A 51 -18.44 21.27 6.75
CA GLN A 51 -19.16 20.66 5.64
C GLN A 51 -19.76 19.30 6.01
N LEU A 52 -19.13 18.59 6.94
CA LEU A 52 -19.57 17.26 7.36
C LEU A 52 -20.78 17.32 8.29
N LEU A 53 -20.77 18.25 9.25
CA LEU A 53 -21.69 18.18 10.38
C LEU A 53 -22.79 19.25 10.37
N GLN A 54 -22.75 20.24 9.48
CA GLN A 54 -23.74 21.31 9.48
C GLN A 54 -24.95 20.95 8.63
N GLY A 55 -26.11 21.46 9.04
CA GLY A 55 -27.35 21.32 8.29
C GLY A 55 -28.33 22.44 8.60
N PRO A 56 -29.62 22.28 8.23
CA PRO A 56 -30.59 23.38 8.22
C PRO A 56 -30.78 24.10 9.56
N ALA A 57 -30.70 23.39 10.69
CA ALA A 57 -30.86 23.97 12.03
C ALA A 57 -29.56 24.49 12.66
N THR A 58 -28.42 24.40 11.96
CA THR A 58 -27.16 24.92 12.50
C THR A 58 -27.18 26.45 12.51
N SER A 59 -27.03 27.05 13.69
CA SER A 59 -27.10 28.51 13.87
C SER A 59 -25.91 29.23 13.23
N ASN A 60 -26.17 29.99 12.16
CA ASN A 60 -25.16 30.80 11.48
C ASN A 60 -24.55 31.89 12.38
N SER A 61 -25.31 32.45 13.32
CA SER A 61 -24.80 33.48 14.25
C SER A 61 -23.78 32.88 15.23
N GLU A 62 -24.01 31.66 15.71
CA GLU A 62 -23.08 30.94 16.58
C GLU A 62 -21.81 30.49 15.82
N LEU A 63 -21.96 30.07 14.56
CA LEU A 63 -20.81 29.77 13.69
C LEU A 63 -19.95 31.00 13.41
N GLN A 64 -20.55 32.17 13.24
CA GLN A 64 -19.81 33.41 13.05
C GLN A 64 -18.99 33.79 14.29
N LYS A 65 -19.56 33.63 15.50
CA LYS A 65 -18.85 33.83 16.77
C LYS A 65 -17.69 32.85 16.94
N LEU A 66 -17.91 31.58 16.60
CA LEU A 66 -16.88 30.55 16.58
C LEU A 66 -15.73 30.97 15.65
N HIS A 67 -16.03 31.28 14.39
CA HIS A 67 -15.02 31.71 13.41
C HIS A 67 -14.25 32.96 13.81
N ALA A 68 -14.92 33.97 14.39
CA ALA A 68 -14.25 35.17 14.87
C ALA A 68 -13.22 34.84 15.96
N THR A 69 -13.57 33.94 16.89
CA THR A 69 -12.68 33.52 17.99
C THR A 69 -11.53 32.63 17.50
N LEU A 70 -11.78 31.76 16.52
CA LEU A 70 -10.73 30.93 15.91
C LEU A 70 -9.75 31.74 15.05
N LYS A 71 -10.16 32.90 14.51
CA LYS A 71 -9.22 33.80 13.82
C LYS A 71 -8.21 34.45 14.77
N SER A 72 -8.61 34.76 16.00
CA SER A 72 -7.74 35.38 17.01
C SER A 72 -6.93 34.38 17.84
N ARG A 73 -6.92 33.08 17.47
CA ARG A 73 -6.28 32.01 18.26
C ARG A 73 -6.85 31.88 19.67
N GLY A 74 -8.13 32.21 19.87
CA GLY A 74 -8.81 32.09 21.17
C GLY A 74 -9.35 30.69 21.44
N GLN A 75 -9.63 30.40 22.70
CA GLN A 75 -10.45 29.27 23.14
C GLN A 75 -11.93 29.71 23.19
N THR A 76 -12.86 28.83 22.83
CA THR A 76 -14.29 29.12 22.92
C THR A 76 -15.12 27.87 23.19
N ALA A 77 -16.35 28.07 23.66
CA ALA A 77 -17.37 27.04 23.81
C ALA A 77 -18.67 27.56 23.17
N VAL A 78 -19.20 26.82 22.20
CA VAL A 78 -20.38 27.24 21.44
C VAL A 78 -21.36 26.08 21.34
N ARG A 79 -22.63 26.36 21.62
CA ARG A 79 -23.72 25.40 21.48
C ARG A 79 -24.15 25.33 20.00
N LEU A 80 -24.12 24.14 19.42
CA LEU A 80 -24.45 23.92 18.01
C LEU A 80 -25.41 22.73 17.87
N THR A 81 -26.30 22.82 16.89
CA THR A 81 -27.04 21.67 16.37
C THR A 81 -26.38 21.24 15.07
N ASN A 82 -25.83 20.03 15.09
CA ASN A 82 -25.17 19.40 13.96
C ASN A 82 -25.96 18.17 13.52
N TYR A 83 -25.56 17.57 12.40
CA TYR A 83 -26.20 16.41 11.79
C TYR A 83 -25.18 15.30 11.65
N ASN A 84 -25.58 14.07 11.96
CA ASN A 84 -24.76 12.89 11.73
C ASN A 84 -24.80 12.48 10.24
N LYS A 85 -24.02 11.46 9.84
CA LYS A 85 -23.99 10.94 8.46
C LYS A 85 -25.36 10.49 7.93
N ARG A 86 -26.29 10.08 8.80
CA ARG A 86 -27.66 9.66 8.43
C ARG A 86 -28.60 10.84 8.24
N GLY A 87 -28.19 12.04 8.64
CA GLY A 87 -28.99 13.26 8.59
C GLY A 87 -29.80 13.52 9.86
N ASP A 88 -29.53 12.80 10.97
CA ASP A 88 -30.21 13.02 12.24
C ASP A 88 -29.57 14.21 12.98
N PRO A 89 -30.35 15.19 13.46
CA PRO A 89 -29.82 16.32 14.22
C PRO A 89 -29.44 15.90 15.64
N PHE A 90 -28.30 16.39 16.13
CA PHE A 90 -27.89 16.28 17.53
C PHE A 90 -27.33 17.62 18.03
N THR A 91 -27.76 18.01 19.23
CA THR A 91 -27.29 19.25 19.87
C THR A 91 -26.16 18.94 20.84
N HIS A 92 -25.08 19.71 20.72
CA HIS A 92 -23.89 19.55 21.56
C HIS A 92 -23.26 20.91 21.86
N THR A 93 -22.49 20.95 22.93
CA THR A 93 -21.57 22.06 23.20
C THR A 93 -20.20 21.70 22.63
N LEU A 94 -19.73 22.50 21.68
CA LEU A 94 -18.41 22.39 21.08
C LEU A 94 -17.41 23.26 21.85
N HIS A 95 -16.47 22.63 22.55
CA HIS A 95 -15.32 23.32 23.14
C HIS A 95 -14.13 23.26 22.17
N VAL A 96 -13.60 24.40 21.76
CA VAL A 96 -12.43 24.47 20.87
C VAL A 96 -11.27 25.16 21.57
N THR A 97 -10.12 24.49 21.62
CA THR A 97 -8.90 25.02 22.23
C THR A 97 -7.73 24.91 21.25
N PRO A 98 -6.96 25.99 21.00
CA PRO A 98 -5.74 25.89 20.21
C PRO A 98 -4.68 25.11 20.99
N VAL A 99 -3.94 24.24 20.30
CA VAL A 99 -2.88 23.42 20.90
C VAL A 99 -1.55 23.68 20.20
N SER A 100 -0.49 23.75 20.99
CA SER A 100 0.89 23.90 20.54
C SER A 100 1.57 22.55 20.36
N ALA A 101 2.59 22.48 19.50
CA ALA A 101 3.35 21.25 19.27
C ALA A 101 4.21 20.82 20.48
N SER A 102 4.43 21.73 21.44
CA SER A 102 5.14 21.45 22.69
C SER A 102 4.61 22.33 23.83
N SER A 103 4.81 21.91 25.08
CA SER A 103 4.41 22.67 26.27
C SER A 103 5.10 24.03 26.40
N ASP A 104 6.22 24.23 25.70
CA ASP A 104 7.10 25.39 25.88
C ASP A 104 7.11 26.30 24.63
N SER A 105 6.27 26.02 23.62
CA SER A 105 6.14 26.84 22.41
C SER A 105 4.90 27.73 22.46
N HIS A 106 5.07 29.04 22.26
CA HIS A 106 3.97 30.01 22.10
C HIS A 106 3.28 29.95 20.73
N GLU A 107 3.66 29.01 19.86
CA GLU A 107 3.10 28.84 18.53
C GLU A 107 2.10 27.66 18.51
N PHE A 108 0.84 27.99 18.25
CA PHE A 108 -0.21 27.00 18.07
C PHE A 108 -0.01 26.27 16.73
N THR A 109 -0.38 24.99 16.67
CA THR A 109 -0.31 24.19 15.43
C THR A 109 -1.64 23.61 14.99
N HIS A 110 -2.55 23.33 15.92
CA HIS A 110 -3.86 22.72 15.65
C HIS A 110 -4.94 23.30 16.56
N TYR A 111 -6.21 23.05 16.22
CA TYR A 111 -7.32 23.16 17.17
C TYR A 111 -7.76 21.77 17.61
N VAL A 112 -8.11 21.63 18.88
CA VAL A 112 -8.80 20.45 19.42
C VAL A 112 -10.22 20.86 19.74
N GLY A 113 -11.18 20.18 19.12
CA GLY A 113 -12.62 20.29 19.34
C GLY A 113 -13.13 19.12 20.17
N LEU A 114 -13.82 19.41 21.26
CA LEU A 114 -14.51 18.45 22.12
C LEU A 114 -16.02 18.66 21.96
N LEU A 115 -16.74 17.61 21.55
CA LEU A 115 -18.19 17.62 21.40
C LEU A 115 -18.82 16.97 22.62
N VAL A 116 -19.55 17.77 23.40
CA VAL A 116 -20.27 17.28 24.58
C VAL A 116 -21.76 17.28 24.24
N PRO A 117 -22.38 16.12 23.97
CA PRO A 117 -23.81 16.05 23.69
C PRO A 117 -24.62 16.51 24.91
N GLU A 118 -25.75 17.18 24.68
CA GLU A 118 -26.67 17.56 25.76
C GLU A 118 -27.59 16.37 26.10
N GLU A 119 -27.74 16.05 27.39
CA GLU A 119 -28.67 15.00 27.84
C GLU A 119 -30.11 15.40 27.48
N GLY A 120 -30.79 14.58 26.67
CA GLY A 120 -32.19 14.78 26.26
C GLY A 120 -32.46 14.91 24.76
N SER A 121 -31.50 14.62 23.86
CA SER A 121 -31.81 14.42 22.44
C SER A 121 -32.17 12.95 22.18
N ASP A 122 -33.47 12.65 22.16
CA ASP A 122 -34.02 11.31 21.91
C ASP A 122 -33.53 10.75 20.56
N PHE A 123 -32.69 9.71 20.63
CA PHE A 123 -32.38 8.83 19.50
C PHE A 123 -33.47 7.75 19.43
N ASP A 124 -34.68 8.13 19.01
CA ASP A 124 -35.73 7.16 18.72
C ASP A 124 -35.59 6.64 17.28
N SER A 125 -35.35 5.34 17.20
CA SER A 125 -35.53 4.51 16.02
C SER A 125 -37.03 4.30 15.77
N ASP A 126 -37.60 4.95 14.74
CA ASP A 126 -38.57 4.32 13.82
C ASP A 126 -39.07 5.28 12.72
N GLY A 127 -39.43 4.72 11.56
CA GLY A 127 -39.68 5.44 10.32
C GLY A 127 -41.08 6.06 10.16
N SER A 128 -41.18 7.10 9.32
CA SER A 128 -42.02 7.13 8.10
C SER A 128 -42.31 8.55 7.59
N ALA A 129 -42.40 8.64 6.25
CA ALA A 129 -43.13 9.60 5.42
C ALA A 129 -42.74 11.10 5.40
N SER A 130 -42.13 11.54 4.28
CA SER A 130 -42.84 12.19 3.14
C SER A 130 -41.89 13.09 2.34
N SER A 131 -41.96 12.97 1.00
CA SER A 131 -41.23 13.81 0.03
C SER A 131 -41.92 15.17 -0.16
N PRO A 132 -41.20 16.20 -0.61
CA PRO A 132 -41.51 16.72 -1.95
C PRO A 132 -40.26 17.24 -2.70
N TRP A 133 -39.92 16.64 -3.84
CA TRP A 133 -39.03 17.29 -4.82
C TRP A 133 -39.79 18.36 -5.62
N PRO A 134 -39.05 19.27 -6.29
CA PRO A 134 -38.94 19.10 -7.73
C PRO A 134 -37.49 19.23 -8.26
N ARG A 135 -37.20 18.41 -9.29
CA ARG A 135 -35.98 18.38 -10.14
C ARG A 135 -36.04 19.52 -11.20
N PRO A 136 -35.25 19.52 -12.30
CA PRO A 136 -33.79 19.40 -12.54
C PRO A 136 -33.27 20.53 -13.50
N PHE A 137 -31.97 20.82 -13.58
CA PHE A 137 -31.37 21.52 -14.75
C PHE A 137 -29.84 21.37 -14.79
N PRO A 138 -29.16 21.53 -15.95
CA PRO A 138 -29.33 20.91 -17.27
C PRO A 138 -28.09 20.09 -17.68
N ALA A 139 -28.20 19.36 -18.80
CA ALA A 139 -27.13 18.60 -19.43
C ALA A 139 -25.96 19.48 -19.92
N PRO A 140 -24.71 18.96 -19.96
CA PRO A 140 -23.67 19.54 -20.78
C PRO A 140 -23.81 19.09 -22.24
N ILE A 141 -23.69 20.10 -23.09
CA ILE A 141 -23.69 20.10 -24.55
C ILE A 141 -22.71 19.08 -25.14
N ALA A 142 -23.15 18.43 -26.21
CA ALA A 142 -22.36 17.53 -27.04
C ALA A 142 -21.07 18.18 -27.56
N ARG A 143 -19.96 17.45 -27.53
CA ARG A 143 -18.96 17.51 -28.59
C ARG A 143 -18.03 16.29 -28.64
N ALA A 144 -17.83 15.90 -29.91
CA ALA A 144 -16.77 15.09 -30.49
C ALA A 144 -16.73 13.59 -30.12
N SER A 145 -17.20 12.78 -31.07
CA SER A 145 -16.86 11.38 -31.23
C SER A 145 -15.35 11.16 -31.07
N PRO A 146 -14.89 10.21 -30.25
CA PRO A 146 -13.63 9.56 -30.53
C PRO A 146 -13.84 8.65 -31.74
N ALA A 147 -12.94 8.76 -32.71
CA ALA A 147 -12.84 7.89 -33.86
C ALA A 147 -12.97 6.41 -33.45
N SER A 148 -13.64 5.62 -34.28
CA SER A 148 -13.66 4.16 -34.23
C SER A 148 -12.26 3.61 -33.97
N SER A 149 -11.96 3.25 -32.72
CA SER A 149 -10.93 2.28 -32.43
C SER A 149 -11.47 0.95 -32.91
N GLN A 150 -11.01 0.53 -34.09
CA GLN A 150 -11.28 -0.79 -34.64
C GLN A 150 -11.10 -1.83 -33.54
N LEU A 151 -12.18 -2.56 -33.22
CA LEU A 151 -12.07 -3.84 -32.55
C LEU A 151 -11.17 -4.70 -33.44
N VAL A 152 -9.97 -5.00 -32.95
CA VAL A 152 -9.21 -6.14 -33.44
C VAL A 152 -9.99 -7.36 -32.99
N SER A 153 -10.77 -7.93 -33.90
CA SER A 153 -11.32 -9.28 -33.71
C SER A 153 -10.14 -10.25 -33.63
N PRO A 154 -9.91 -10.96 -32.52
CA PRO A 154 -8.90 -11.99 -32.50
C PRO A 154 -9.35 -13.12 -33.44
N ALA A 155 -8.44 -13.57 -34.30
CA ALA A 155 -8.63 -14.75 -35.12
C ALA A 155 -8.87 -15.98 -34.21
N PRO A 156 -9.59 -17.02 -34.66
CA PRO A 156 -9.92 -18.17 -33.82
C PRO A 156 -8.66 -19.00 -33.52
N THR A 157 -8.02 -18.70 -32.39
CA THR A 157 -6.99 -19.53 -31.78
C THR A 157 -7.65 -20.80 -31.23
N GLN A 158 -6.99 -21.95 -31.34
CA GLN A 158 -7.50 -23.22 -30.81
C GLN A 158 -7.84 -23.08 -29.33
N LEU A 159 -9.12 -23.23 -28.98
CA LEU A 159 -9.62 -23.14 -27.61
C LEU A 159 -9.10 -24.34 -26.80
N ASP A 160 -8.60 -24.09 -25.59
CA ASP A 160 -8.27 -25.13 -24.61
C ASP A 160 -9.53 -25.95 -24.25
N GLU A 161 -9.38 -27.23 -23.94
CA GLU A 161 -10.50 -28.12 -23.56
C GLU A 161 -11.24 -27.57 -22.33
N THR A 162 -10.51 -26.95 -21.40
CA THR A 162 -11.06 -26.29 -20.21
C THR A 162 -11.97 -25.12 -20.58
N ASP A 163 -11.52 -24.27 -21.50
CA ASP A 163 -12.25 -23.09 -21.98
C ASP A 163 -13.49 -23.50 -22.77
N ALA A 164 -13.35 -24.49 -23.66
CA ALA A 164 -14.48 -25.05 -24.40
C ALA A 164 -15.55 -25.63 -23.47
N ARG A 165 -15.14 -26.37 -22.42
CA ARG A 165 -16.07 -26.88 -21.41
C ARG A 165 -16.78 -25.75 -20.65
N LEU A 166 -16.05 -24.70 -20.28
CA LEU A 166 -16.63 -23.57 -19.57
C LEU A 166 -17.67 -22.83 -20.44
N LEU A 167 -17.35 -22.59 -21.71
CA LEU A 167 -18.27 -22.00 -22.68
C LEU A 167 -19.54 -22.85 -22.86
N MET A 168 -19.40 -24.18 -22.93
CA MET A 168 -20.54 -25.10 -22.97
C MET A 168 -21.44 -24.98 -21.72
N LEU A 169 -20.85 -24.76 -20.54
CA LEU A 169 -21.63 -24.52 -19.31
C LEU A 169 -22.37 -23.18 -19.35
N PHE A 170 -21.76 -22.12 -19.90
CA PHE A 170 -22.45 -20.84 -20.13
C PHE A 170 -23.60 -21.00 -21.13
N ALA A 171 -23.37 -21.65 -22.27
CA ALA A 171 -24.39 -21.93 -23.28
C ALA A 171 -25.57 -22.72 -22.70
N SER A 172 -25.29 -23.67 -21.80
CA SER A 172 -26.29 -24.52 -21.15
C SER A 172 -26.91 -23.90 -19.89
N GLN A 173 -26.58 -22.66 -19.54
CA GLN A 173 -27.01 -21.99 -18.31
C GLN A 173 -26.75 -22.82 -17.03
N LEU A 174 -25.59 -23.44 -16.95
CA LEU A 174 -25.10 -24.19 -15.79
C LEU A 174 -24.04 -23.41 -14.99
N VAL A 175 -24.01 -22.10 -15.17
CA VAL A 175 -23.05 -21.19 -14.53
C VAL A 175 -23.77 -20.17 -13.67
N LEU A 176 -23.24 -19.92 -12.47
CA LEU A 176 -23.64 -18.80 -11.63
C LEU A 176 -22.46 -17.83 -11.50
N VAL A 177 -22.72 -16.54 -11.58
CA VAL A 177 -21.67 -15.50 -11.50
C VAL A 177 -21.92 -14.54 -10.35
N LYS A 178 -20.84 -14.09 -9.71
CA LYS A 178 -20.88 -13.01 -8.72
C LYS A 178 -19.86 -11.95 -9.03
N THR A 179 -20.31 -10.71 -9.21
CA THR A 179 -19.42 -9.55 -9.16
C THR A 179 -19.08 -9.22 -7.70
N VAL A 180 -17.80 -8.99 -7.44
CA VAL A 180 -17.30 -8.61 -6.11
C VAL A 180 -16.77 -7.19 -6.20
N LYS A 181 -17.01 -6.37 -5.17
CA LYS A 181 -16.43 -5.03 -5.14
C LYS A 181 -14.92 -5.13 -4.99
N ASN A 182 -14.18 -4.18 -5.54
CA ASN A 182 -12.73 -4.24 -5.59
C ASN A 182 -12.09 -4.33 -4.19
N ASP A 183 -12.71 -3.73 -3.17
CA ASP A 183 -12.19 -3.72 -1.80
C ASP A 183 -12.69 -4.89 -0.94
N ASP A 184 -13.67 -5.65 -1.42
CA ASP A 184 -14.30 -6.75 -0.67
C ASP A 184 -13.60 -8.11 -0.89
N TRP A 185 -12.59 -8.19 -1.78
CA TRP A 185 -11.96 -9.45 -2.16
C TRP A 185 -11.27 -10.17 -1.00
N LEU A 186 -10.51 -9.46 -0.16
CA LEU A 186 -9.82 -10.08 0.97
C LEU A 186 -10.82 -10.67 1.98
N SER A 187 -11.90 -9.93 2.26
CA SER A 187 -12.99 -10.39 3.13
C SER A 187 -13.68 -11.63 2.57
N LEU A 188 -13.98 -11.65 1.26
CA LEU A 188 -14.58 -12.81 0.60
C LEU A 188 -13.64 -14.02 0.63
N VAL A 189 -12.38 -13.86 0.23
CA VAL A 189 -11.40 -14.95 0.18
C VAL A 189 -11.16 -15.52 1.58
N ASN A 190 -11.11 -14.68 2.62
CA ASN A 190 -10.98 -15.14 3.99
C ASN A 190 -12.17 -16.03 4.42
N ARG A 191 -13.41 -15.62 4.11
CA ARG A 191 -14.61 -16.45 4.38
C ARG A 191 -14.56 -17.77 3.63
N LEU A 192 -14.16 -17.76 2.35
CA LEU A 192 -13.99 -18.96 1.56
C LEU A 192 -12.90 -19.87 2.16
N ALA A 193 -11.79 -19.31 2.66
CA ALA A 193 -10.68 -20.08 3.23
C ALA A 193 -11.03 -20.70 4.58
N MET A 194 -11.85 -20.04 5.40
CA MET A 194 -12.36 -20.58 6.67
C MET A 194 -13.31 -21.77 6.47
N GLY A 195 -13.88 -21.94 5.27
CA GLY A 195 -14.80 -23.03 4.97
C GLY A 195 -16.16 -22.91 5.67
N GLU A 196 -16.45 -21.75 6.25
CA GLU A 196 -17.73 -21.43 6.86
C GLU A 196 -18.79 -21.28 5.76
N ALA A 197 -20.00 -21.78 6.05
CA ALA A 197 -21.13 -21.58 5.16
C ALA A 197 -21.64 -20.14 5.30
N PHE A 198 -21.81 -19.44 4.18
CA PHE A 198 -22.36 -18.09 4.17
C PHE A 198 -23.31 -17.90 3.00
N ARG A 199 -24.36 -17.11 3.20
CA ARG A 199 -25.27 -16.78 2.10
C ARG A 199 -24.74 -15.62 1.28
N SER A 200 -24.93 -15.72 -0.03
CA SER A 200 -24.43 -14.76 -1.00
C SER A 200 -25.33 -14.73 -2.23
N SER A 201 -25.65 -13.53 -2.68
CA SER A 201 -26.36 -13.33 -3.94
C SER A 201 -25.43 -13.55 -5.14
N VAL A 202 -25.89 -14.38 -6.08
CA VAL A 202 -25.28 -14.66 -7.38
C VAL A 202 -26.32 -14.48 -8.49
N THR A 203 -25.87 -14.46 -9.74
CA THR A 203 -26.72 -14.28 -10.93
C THR A 203 -26.57 -15.46 -11.87
N LEU A 204 -27.67 -15.92 -12.45
CA LEU A 204 -27.70 -16.85 -13.58
C LEU A 204 -27.73 -16.04 -14.89
N PRO A 205 -26.63 -15.95 -15.65
CA PRO A 205 -26.64 -15.23 -16.91
C PRO A 205 -27.45 -15.97 -17.99
N PRO A 206 -27.84 -15.28 -19.09
CA PRO A 206 -28.43 -15.93 -20.25
C PRO A 206 -27.45 -16.89 -20.94
N PRO A 207 -27.92 -17.73 -21.89
CA PRO A 207 -27.02 -18.55 -22.71
C PRO A 207 -25.84 -17.74 -23.24
N ASN A 208 -24.65 -18.33 -23.20
CA ASN A 208 -23.36 -17.70 -23.57
C ASN A 208 -22.91 -16.51 -22.71
N GLY A 209 -23.68 -16.13 -21.69
CA GLY A 209 -23.34 -14.98 -20.83
C GLY A 209 -23.71 -13.62 -21.42
N GLU A 210 -24.32 -13.57 -22.60
CA GLU A 210 -24.63 -12.35 -23.34
C GLU A 210 -26.00 -11.78 -22.96
N GLY A 211 -26.24 -10.50 -23.23
CA GLY A 211 -27.54 -9.85 -23.05
C GLY A 211 -27.88 -9.51 -21.60
N MET A 212 -26.93 -9.49 -20.67
CA MET A 212 -27.22 -9.16 -19.27
C MET A 212 -26.21 -8.20 -18.63
N SER A 213 -26.74 -7.18 -17.95
CA SER A 213 -26.00 -6.26 -17.09
C SER A 213 -25.79 -6.87 -15.70
N LEU A 214 -24.52 -7.08 -15.34
CA LEU A 214 -24.14 -7.59 -14.02
C LEU A 214 -24.29 -6.54 -12.90
N PHE A 215 -24.39 -7.01 -11.66
CA PHE A 215 -24.56 -6.17 -10.48
C PHE A 215 -23.48 -5.08 -10.32
N GLY A 216 -23.93 -3.88 -9.92
CA GLY A 216 -23.04 -2.76 -9.58
C GLY A 216 -22.32 -2.13 -10.78
N ARG A 217 -21.60 -1.03 -10.53
CA ARG A 217 -20.81 -0.33 -11.55
C ARG A 217 -19.49 -1.08 -11.80
N VAL A 218 -19.07 -1.14 -13.06
CA VAL A 218 -17.80 -1.78 -13.45
C VAL A 218 -16.60 -1.16 -12.72
N SER A 219 -16.63 0.15 -12.48
CA SER A 219 -15.55 0.85 -11.76
C SER A 219 -15.38 0.41 -10.30
N SER A 220 -16.46 -0.03 -9.64
CA SER A 220 -16.44 -0.47 -8.23
C SER A 220 -16.29 -1.97 -8.04
N GLY A 221 -16.52 -2.76 -9.09
CA GLY A 221 -16.40 -4.21 -9.06
C GLY A 221 -16.02 -4.68 -10.45
N ALA A 222 -14.72 -4.70 -10.73
CA ALA A 222 -14.15 -4.95 -12.05
C ALA A 222 -14.03 -6.44 -12.38
N ALA A 223 -14.07 -7.30 -11.37
CA ALA A 223 -13.92 -8.74 -11.50
C ALA A 223 -14.99 -9.51 -10.70
N GLY A 224 -15.06 -10.81 -10.92
CA GLY A 224 -15.96 -11.69 -10.21
C GLY A 224 -15.59 -13.17 -10.33
N LEU A 225 -16.41 -14.00 -9.68
CA LEU A 225 -16.24 -15.44 -9.61
C LEU A 225 -17.33 -16.18 -10.38
N VAL A 226 -16.97 -17.35 -10.90
CA VAL A 226 -17.84 -18.25 -11.65
C VAL A 226 -17.99 -19.56 -10.89
N TRP A 227 -19.23 -19.98 -10.63
CA TRP A 227 -19.57 -21.25 -10.01
C TRP A 227 -20.30 -22.19 -10.95
N HIS A 228 -20.02 -23.48 -10.82
CA HIS A 228 -20.79 -24.54 -11.44
C HIS A 228 -22.13 -24.68 -10.72
N ARG A 229 -23.23 -24.40 -11.41
CA ARG A 229 -24.58 -24.42 -10.83
C ARG A 229 -24.89 -25.75 -10.15
N GLN A 230 -24.59 -26.89 -10.77
CA GLN A 230 -24.95 -28.21 -10.23
C GLN A 230 -24.19 -28.59 -8.96
N ALA A 231 -23.18 -27.81 -8.54
CA ALA A 231 -22.49 -28.04 -7.27
C ALA A 231 -23.36 -27.68 -6.05
N TYR A 232 -24.54 -27.10 -6.27
CA TYR A 232 -25.42 -26.55 -5.23
C TYR A 232 -26.85 -27.10 -5.35
N GLU A 233 -27.48 -27.39 -4.22
CA GLU A 233 -28.91 -27.65 -4.15
C GLU A 233 -29.68 -26.32 -4.09
N LEU A 234 -30.86 -26.29 -4.72
CA LEU A 234 -31.65 -25.06 -4.85
C LEU A 234 -32.89 -25.02 -3.96
N ASP A 235 -33.13 -26.08 -3.20
CA ASP A 235 -34.33 -26.23 -2.38
C ASP A 235 -34.42 -25.13 -1.31
N HIS A 236 -33.28 -24.62 -0.86
CA HIS A 236 -33.15 -23.54 0.12
C HIS A 236 -32.72 -22.20 -0.49
N ALA A 237 -32.77 -22.09 -1.82
CA ALA A 237 -32.43 -20.87 -2.54
C ALA A 237 -33.61 -19.89 -2.56
N TYR A 238 -33.29 -18.60 -2.43
CA TYR A 238 -34.24 -17.53 -2.72
C TYR A 238 -33.91 -16.93 -4.08
N ILE A 239 -34.90 -16.86 -4.95
CA ILE A 239 -34.71 -16.54 -6.38
C ILE A 239 -35.69 -15.45 -6.77
N TRP A 240 -35.17 -14.41 -7.38
CA TRP A 240 -35.95 -13.28 -7.90
C TRP A 240 -35.68 -13.08 -9.39
N PRO A 241 -36.67 -12.57 -10.15
CA PRO A 241 -36.54 -12.36 -11.57
C PRO A 241 -35.56 -11.22 -11.87
N SER A 242 -35.12 -11.17 -13.12
CA SER A 242 -34.25 -10.11 -13.64
C SER A 242 -34.83 -8.72 -13.36
N GLY A 243 -34.03 -7.83 -12.77
CA GLY A 243 -34.44 -6.45 -12.44
C GLY A 243 -35.13 -6.25 -11.09
N TYR A 244 -35.36 -7.32 -10.32
CA TYR A 244 -35.85 -7.22 -8.94
C TYR A 244 -34.69 -7.04 -7.95
N TYR A 245 -34.68 -5.94 -7.20
CA TYR A 245 -33.63 -5.62 -6.23
C TYR A 245 -34.03 -6.08 -4.83
N ALA A 246 -33.71 -7.33 -4.48
CA ALA A 246 -34.04 -7.89 -3.17
C ALA A 246 -33.08 -7.40 -2.07
N LYS A 247 -31.81 -7.12 -2.43
CA LYS A 247 -30.72 -6.79 -1.47
C LYS A 247 -30.68 -7.84 -0.35
N THR A 248 -30.75 -9.11 -0.73
CA THR A 248 -31.20 -10.19 0.15
C THR A 248 -30.39 -10.31 1.43
N GLU A 249 -29.07 -10.08 1.33
CA GLU A 249 -28.15 -10.11 2.47
C GLU A 249 -28.48 -9.13 3.62
N HIS A 250 -29.32 -8.11 3.36
CA HIS A 250 -29.77 -7.14 4.37
C HIS A 250 -31.21 -7.38 4.85
N ASN A 251 -31.94 -8.30 4.22
CA ASN A 251 -33.37 -8.55 4.44
C ASN A 251 -33.64 -9.99 4.89
N MET A 252 -32.66 -10.57 5.58
CA MET A 252 -32.71 -11.92 6.13
C MET A 252 -32.60 -11.86 7.66
N ILE A 253 -33.52 -12.50 8.36
CA ILE A 253 -33.48 -12.66 9.81
C ILE A 253 -33.47 -14.16 10.13
N THR A 254 -32.61 -14.57 11.05
CA THR A 254 -32.61 -15.95 11.53
C THR A 254 -33.60 -16.11 12.68
N ASP A 255 -34.54 -17.03 12.55
CA ASP A 255 -35.49 -17.34 13.61
C ASP A 255 -34.82 -18.12 14.77
N SER A 256 -35.56 -18.29 15.87
CA SER A 256 -35.11 -19.05 17.05
C SER A 256 -34.76 -20.53 16.77
N LYS A 257 -35.15 -21.08 15.62
CA LYS A 257 -34.88 -22.46 15.19
C LYS A 257 -33.72 -22.53 14.19
N GLY A 258 -33.09 -21.40 13.86
CA GLY A 258 -31.99 -21.32 12.90
C GLY A 258 -32.44 -21.20 11.44
N ASN A 259 -33.74 -21.07 11.16
CA ASN A 259 -34.22 -20.87 9.79
C ASN A 259 -34.02 -19.41 9.40
N VAL A 260 -33.53 -19.19 8.19
CA VAL A 260 -33.43 -17.84 7.65
C VAL A 260 -34.78 -17.47 7.04
N LEU A 261 -35.33 -16.33 7.44
CA LEU A 261 -36.61 -15.79 6.98
C LEU A 261 -36.38 -14.49 6.21
N LEU A 262 -37.15 -14.29 5.15
CA LEU A 262 -37.17 -13.05 4.40
C LEU A 262 -38.12 -12.04 5.04
N VAL A 263 -37.68 -10.78 5.13
CA VAL A 263 -38.50 -9.67 5.65
C VAL A 263 -38.82 -8.64 4.56
N GLY A 264 -39.93 -7.92 4.73
CA GLY A 264 -40.31 -6.80 3.87
C GLY A 264 -40.95 -7.19 2.53
N GLY A 265 -41.83 -8.20 2.50
CA GLY A 265 -42.64 -8.54 1.31
C GLY A 265 -41.85 -9.13 0.14
N ARG A 266 -40.62 -9.59 0.37
CA ARG A 266 -39.75 -10.17 -0.67
C ARG A 266 -40.15 -11.57 -1.11
N GLU A 267 -40.95 -12.26 -0.30
CA GLU A 267 -41.44 -13.62 -0.54
C GLU A 267 -42.34 -13.69 -1.78
N GLU A 268 -43.20 -12.69 -1.99
CA GLU A 268 -44.25 -12.69 -3.02
C GLU A 268 -43.71 -12.55 -4.44
N ALA A 269 -42.54 -11.92 -4.60
CA ALA A 269 -41.88 -11.71 -5.88
C ALA A 269 -40.95 -12.86 -6.28
N ARG A 270 -40.93 -13.96 -5.51
CA ARG A 270 -40.09 -15.12 -5.79
C ARG A 270 -40.53 -15.80 -7.07
N VAL A 271 -39.55 -16.28 -7.82
CA VAL A 271 -39.75 -17.12 -9.01
C VAL A 271 -38.99 -18.41 -8.85
N SER A 272 -39.40 -19.45 -9.56
CA SER A 272 -38.65 -20.70 -9.64
C SER A 272 -37.41 -20.54 -10.52
N TYR A 273 -36.42 -21.40 -10.29
CA TYR A 273 -35.23 -21.47 -11.13
C TYR A 273 -35.56 -21.70 -12.63
N GLN A 274 -36.57 -22.53 -12.91
CA GLN A 274 -37.02 -22.81 -14.28
C GLN A 274 -37.62 -21.58 -14.96
N GLN A 275 -38.31 -20.71 -14.21
CA GLN A 275 -38.82 -19.45 -14.76
C GLN A 275 -37.69 -18.49 -15.13
N VAL A 276 -36.61 -18.42 -14.35
CA VAL A 276 -35.44 -17.59 -14.70
C VAL A 276 -34.74 -18.12 -15.96
N ILE A 277 -34.57 -19.44 -16.10
CA ILE A 277 -34.05 -20.05 -17.32
C ILE A 277 -34.93 -19.69 -18.52
N ALA A 278 -36.25 -19.87 -18.41
CA ALA A 278 -37.18 -19.56 -19.49
C ALA A 278 -37.11 -18.09 -19.90
N GLN A 279 -37.07 -17.17 -18.93
CA GLN A 279 -36.92 -15.72 -19.17
C GLN A 279 -35.61 -15.40 -19.90
N ASN A 280 -34.50 -16.00 -19.48
CA ASN A 280 -33.20 -15.81 -20.11
C ASN A 280 -33.16 -16.36 -21.53
N ALA A 281 -33.76 -17.54 -21.77
CA ALA A 281 -33.82 -18.14 -23.10
C ALA A 281 -34.72 -17.34 -24.06
N GLU A 282 -35.84 -16.80 -23.58
CA GLU A 282 -36.70 -15.91 -24.35
C GLU A 282 -35.97 -14.61 -24.71
N HIS A 283 -35.24 -14.02 -23.77
CA HIS A 283 -34.43 -12.83 -24.02
C HIS A 283 -33.31 -13.08 -25.04
N ALA A 284 -32.59 -14.21 -24.93
CA ALA A 284 -31.56 -14.57 -25.90
C ALA A 284 -32.11 -14.65 -27.34
N ARG A 285 -33.28 -15.28 -27.53
CA ARG A 285 -33.96 -15.30 -28.84
C ARG A 285 -34.35 -13.90 -29.31
N ALA A 286 -34.76 -13.02 -28.40
CA ALA A 286 -35.08 -11.63 -28.74
C ALA A 286 -33.84 -10.86 -29.21
N CYS A 287 -32.68 -11.06 -28.56
CA CYS A 287 -31.41 -10.47 -28.99
C CYS A 287 -30.95 -10.99 -30.37
N GLU A 288 -31.17 -12.28 -30.67
CA GLU A 288 -30.88 -12.86 -31.99
C GLU A 288 -31.72 -12.22 -33.10
N LEU A 289 -32.99 -11.92 -32.82
CA LEU A 289 -33.90 -11.28 -33.77
C LEU A 289 -33.65 -9.77 -33.90
N ALA A 290 -33.23 -9.12 -32.81
CA ALA A 290 -33.00 -7.69 -32.72
C ALA A 290 -31.75 -7.40 -31.86
N PRO A 291 -30.56 -7.22 -32.48
CA PRO A 291 -29.30 -6.98 -31.76
C PRO A 291 -29.29 -5.72 -30.88
N GLU A 292 -30.17 -4.75 -31.18
CA GLU A 292 -30.34 -3.51 -30.41
C GLU A 292 -31.17 -3.70 -29.12
N THR A 293 -31.61 -4.93 -28.82
CA THR A 293 -32.38 -5.22 -27.61
C THR A 293 -31.58 -4.85 -26.37
N PRO A 294 -32.13 -4.04 -25.45
CA PRO A 294 -31.39 -3.63 -24.25
C PRO A 294 -31.11 -4.84 -23.36
N PRO A 295 -29.93 -4.91 -22.72
CA PRO A 295 -29.57 -6.05 -21.89
C PRO A 295 -30.50 -6.16 -20.67
N LEU A 296 -30.83 -7.38 -20.28
CA LEU A 296 -31.51 -7.66 -19.02
C LEU A 296 -30.74 -7.07 -17.84
N SER A 297 -31.47 -6.63 -16.83
CA SER A 297 -30.87 -6.47 -15.50
C SER A 297 -30.55 -7.85 -14.91
N TYR A 298 -29.53 -7.94 -14.05
CA TYR A 298 -29.23 -9.17 -13.33
C TYR A 298 -30.45 -9.72 -12.57
N ASN A 299 -30.56 -11.04 -12.51
CA ASN A 299 -31.40 -11.74 -11.54
C ASN A 299 -30.63 -12.00 -10.24
N GLU A 300 -31.36 -12.18 -9.15
CA GLU A 300 -30.79 -12.42 -7.83
C GLU A 300 -31.14 -13.84 -7.35
N ILE A 301 -30.13 -14.68 -7.19
CA ILE A 301 -30.22 -16.02 -6.62
C ILE A 301 -29.38 -16.02 -5.34
N SER A 302 -30.04 -16.04 -4.18
CA SER A 302 -29.39 -16.12 -2.88
C SER A 302 -29.17 -17.58 -2.50
N LEU A 303 -27.90 -17.99 -2.44
CA LEU A 303 -27.46 -19.35 -2.13
C LEU A 303 -26.54 -19.38 -0.93
N GLU A 304 -26.49 -20.52 -0.26
CA GLU A 304 -25.47 -20.82 0.71
C GLU A 304 -24.22 -21.34 -0.01
N LEU A 305 -23.12 -20.59 0.12
CA LEU A 305 -21.81 -20.94 -0.43
C LEU A 305 -20.93 -21.47 0.69
N ARG A 306 -20.05 -22.43 0.36
CA ARG A 306 -19.13 -23.02 1.32
C ARG A 306 -17.77 -23.29 0.69
N GLY A 307 -16.72 -22.77 1.31
CA GLY A 307 -15.36 -23.01 0.86
C GLY A 307 -15.12 -22.61 -0.59
N SER A 308 -14.18 -23.29 -1.24
CA SER A 308 -13.92 -23.17 -2.69
C SER A 308 -14.84 -24.04 -3.56
N HIS A 309 -15.87 -24.67 -2.98
CA HIS A 309 -16.70 -25.66 -3.66
C HIS A 309 -17.38 -25.09 -4.90
N GLY A 310 -17.30 -25.81 -6.01
CA GLY A 310 -17.94 -25.42 -7.27
C GLY A 310 -17.38 -24.17 -7.95
N ILE A 311 -16.32 -23.52 -7.46
CA ILE A 311 -15.66 -22.42 -8.17
C ILE A 311 -14.96 -22.99 -9.41
N ILE A 312 -15.26 -22.46 -10.59
CA ILE A 312 -14.76 -22.96 -11.88
C ILE A 312 -14.14 -21.88 -12.77
N GLY A 313 -14.12 -20.61 -12.35
CA GLY A 313 -13.47 -19.56 -13.12
C GLY A 313 -13.48 -18.19 -12.43
N VAL A 314 -12.68 -17.28 -13.00
CA VAL A 314 -12.65 -15.85 -12.66
C VAL A 314 -13.03 -15.08 -13.91
N PHE A 315 -13.76 -13.97 -13.75
CA PHE A 315 -14.07 -13.10 -14.89
C PHE A 315 -13.71 -11.64 -14.62
N ALA A 316 -13.26 -10.94 -15.66
CA ALA A 316 -13.19 -9.49 -15.73
C ALA A 316 -14.44 -8.95 -16.44
N ARG A 317 -14.95 -7.80 -16.01
CA ARG A 317 -16.18 -7.20 -16.58
C ARG A 317 -15.95 -6.32 -17.81
N SER A 318 -14.71 -6.23 -18.29
CA SER A 318 -14.37 -5.54 -19.54
C SER A 318 -12.96 -5.93 -19.98
N ALA A 319 -12.67 -5.73 -21.26
CA ALA A 319 -11.33 -5.88 -21.84
C ALA A 319 -10.33 -4.76 -21.47
N LYS A 320 -10.69 -3.81 -20.59
CA LYS A 320 -9.76 -2.76 -20.14
C LYS A 320 -8.56 -3.40 -19.42
N PRO A 321 -7.31 -3.05 -19.78
CA PRO A 321 -6.10 -3.61 -19.17
C PRO A 321 -6.10 -3.60 -17.64
N ALA A 322 -6.48 -2.49 -17.00
CA ALA A 322 -6.59 -2.42 -15.54
C ALA A 322 -7.52 -3.47 -14.92
N HIS A 323 -8.64 -3.80 -15.59
CA HIS A 323 -9.59 -4.80 -15.09
C HIS A 323 -9.09 -6.23 -15.33
N LEU A 324 -8.40 -6.47 -16.44
CA LEU A 324 -7.77 -7.76 -16.73
C LEU A 324 -6.63 -8.06 -15.76
N LEU A 325 -5.75 -7.08 -15.51
CA LEU A 325 -4.68 -7.18 -14.51
C LEU A 325 -5.24 -7.44 -13.12
N PHE A 326 -6.31 -6.73 -12.74
CA PHE A 326 -6.97 -6.96 -11.46
C PHE A 326 -7.56 -8.37 -11.35
N ALA A 327 -8.20 -8.88 -12.40
CA ALA A 327 -8.71 -10.24 -12.42
C ALA A 327 -7.59 -11.32 -12.40
N LEU A 328 -6.43 -11.05 -13.02
CA LEU A 328 -5.24 -11.89 -12.86
C LEU A 328 -4.73 -11.90 -11.41
N GLY A 329 -4.73 -10.75 -10.74
CA GLY A 329 -4.41 -10.65 -9.32
C GLY A 329 -5.41 -11.41 -8.43
N VAL A 330 -6.71 -11.29 -8.71
CA VAL A 330 -7.76 -12.10 -8.04
C VAL A 330 -7.50 -13.59 -8.21
N ARG A 331 -7.21 -14.06 -9.43
CA ARG A 331 -6.89 -15.48 -9.69
C ARG A 331 -5.69 -15.93 -8.86
N SER A 332 -4.66 -15.09 -8.78
CA SER A 332 -3.44 -15.38 -7.99
C SER A 332 -3.74 -15.45 -6.50
N LEU A 333 -4.54 -14.52 -5.98
CA LEU A 333 -5.01 -14.52 -4.58
C LEU A 333 -5.80 -15.79 -4.25
N LEU A 334 -6.74 -16.17 -5.12
CA LEU A 334 -7.54 -17.39 -4.93
C LEU A 334 -6.65 -18.63 -4.93
N GLY A 335 -5.76 -18.77 -5.91
CA GLY A 335 -4.81 -19.89 -5.95
C GLY A 335 -3.98 -19.97 -4.67
N HIS A 336 -3.49 -18.84 -4.16
CA HIS A 336 -2.70 -18.82 -2.94
C HIS A 336 -3.49 -19.23 -1.69
N CYS A 337 -4.71 -18.71 -1.52
CA CYS A 337 -5.50 -18.93 -0.31
C CYS A 337 -6.36 -20.21 -0.36
N LEU A 338 -6.69 -20.71 -1.55
CA LEU A 338 -7.59 -21.83 -1.80
C LEU A 338 -6.91 -22.83 -2.74
N PRO A 339 -6.20 -23.85 -2.21
CA PRO A 339 -5.37 -24.75 -3.02
C PRO A 339 -6.12 -25.50 -4.14
N SER A 340 -7.44 -25.70 -4.00
CA SER A 340 -8.24 -26.33 -5.06
C SER A 340 -8.49 -25.42 -6.28
N THR A 341 -8.02 -24.16 -6.27
CA THR A 341 -8.31 -23.14 -7.29
C THR A 341 -7.08 -22.63 -8.04
N HIS A 342 -5.94 -23.33 -7.99
CA HIS A 342 -4.69 -22.88 -8.62
C HIS A 342 -4.78 -22.69 -10.15
N CYS A 343 -5.69 -23.35 -10.86
CA CYS A 343 -5.78 -23.36 -12.32
C CYS A 343 -7.12 -22.82 -12.85
N LEU A 344 -7.69 -21.79 -12.22
CA LEU A 344 -8.96 -21.23 -12.70
C LEU A 344 -8.80 -20.53 -14.06
N PRO A 345 -9.66 -20.82 -15.06
CA PRO A 345 -9.70 -20.06 -16.30
C PRO A 345 -10.11 -18.61 -16.01
N LEU A 346 -9.59 -17.71 -16.85
CA LEU A 346 -9.91 -16.28 -16.80
C LEU A 346 -10.69 -15.91 -18.05
N LEU A 347 -11.82 -15.23 -17.88
CA LEU A 347 -12.66 -14.78 -18.98
C LEU A 347 -12.99 -13.29 -18.89
N ILE A 348 -13.42 -12.73 -20.01
CA ILE A 348 -14.10 -11.44 -20.08
C ILE A 348 -15.60 -11.74 -20.15
N LEU A 349 -16.38 -11.14 -19.25
CA LEU A 349 -17.83 -11.24 -19.24
C LEU A 349 -18.44 -9.85 -19.45
N THR A 350 -19.05 -9.62 -20.61
CA THR A 350 -19.70 -8.35 -20.94
C THR A 350 -21.10 -8.59 -21.46
N ALA A 351 -22.00 -7.61 -21.27
CA ALA A 351 -23.37 -7.73 -21.76
C ALA A 351 -23.43 -7.90 -23.29
N SER A 352 -22.49 -7.32 -24.04
CA SER A 352 -22.50 -7.34 -25.52
C SER A 352 -21.64 -8.45 -26.14
N GLY A 353 -20.68 -9.00 -25.39
CA GLY A 353 -19.76 -10.02 -25.91
C GLY A 353 -19.92 -11.39 -25.25
N GLY A 354 -20.79 -11.50 -24.25
CA GLY A 354 -20.93 -12.72 -23.46
C GLY A 354 -19.67 -13.09 -22.70
N ALA A 355 -19.51 -14.40 -22.45
CA ALA A 355 -18.33 -14.99 -21.85
C ALA A 355 -17.28 -15.30 -22.93
N ILE A 356 -16.11 -14.67 -22.84
CA ILE A 356 -14.99 -14.83 -23.77
C ILE A 356 -13.77 -15.27 -22.96
N PRO A 357 -13.23 -16.49 -23.14
CA PRO A 357 -12.01 -16.93 -22.48
C PRO A 357 -10.84 -16.03 -22.88
N LEU A 358 -10.00 -15.67 -21.91
CA LEU A 358 -8.78 -14.93 -22.14
C LEU A 358 -7.64 -15.93 -22.31
N SER A 359 -7.19 -16.13 -23.55
CA SER A 359 -6.18 -17.15 -23.87
C SER A 359 -4.83 -16.88 -23.16
N ARG A 360 -3.97 -17.89 -23.08
CA ARG A 360 -2.60 -17.72 -22.54
C ARG A 360 -1.82 -16.68 -23.36
N GLU A 361 -1.99 -16.67 -24.68
CA GLU A 361 -1.37 -15.71 -25.58
C GLU A 361 -1.86 -14.28 -25.31
N ASP A 362 -3.16 -14.08 -25.12
CA ASP A 362 -3.73 -12.77 -24.79
C ASP A 362 -3.25 -12.28 -23.41
N GLN A 363 -3.14 -13.18 -22.43
CA GLN A 363 -2.59 -12.87 -21.11
C GLN A 363 -1.12 -12.43 -21.21
N LEU A 364 -0.29 -13.14 -21.98
CA LEU A 364 1.11 -12.78 -22.21
C LEU A 364 1.21 -11.43 -22.95
N GLY A 365 0.44 -11.24 -24.02
CA GLY A 365 0.40 -9.99 -24.78
C GLY A 365 -0.09 -8.79 -23.95
N LEU A 366 -1.01 -9.00 -23.01
CA LEU A 366 -1.38 -7.99 -22.03
C LEU A 366 -0.20 -7.64 -21.12
N LEU A 367 0.44 -8.64 -20.50
CA LEU A 367 1.52 -8.41 -19.54
C LEU A 367 2.75 -7.76 -20.19
N SER A 368 3.15 -8.19 -21.39
CA SER A 368 4.28 -7.59 -22.12
C SER A 368 4.02 -6.14 -22.53
N ARG A 369 2.81 -5.78 -22.94
CA ARG A 369 2.46 -4.37 -23.25
C ARG A 369 2.50 -3.47 -22.02
N VAL A 370 2.02 -3.98 -20.88
CA VAL A 370 2.04 -3.27 -19.60
C VAL A 370 3.49 -3.09 -19.11
N ALA A 371 4.32 -4.11 -19.29
CA ALA A 371 5.75 -4.05 -18.99
C ALA A 371 6.44 -2.96 -19.84
N SER A 372 6.26 -2.99 -21.17
CA SER A 372 6.91 -2.05 -22.11
C SER A 372 6.50 -0.58 -21.96
N GLY A 373 5.50 -0.28 -21.11
CA GLY A 373 5.11 1.09 -20.79
C GLY A 373 4.15 1.71 -21.79
N ASP A 374 3.49 0.90 -22.63
CA ASP A 374 2.38 1.31 -23.50
C ASP A 374 1.09 1.56 -22.68
N GLU A 375 1.19 2.48 -21.72
CA GLU A 375 0.09 2.88 -20.85
C GLU A 375 -0.34 4.32 -21.13
N SER A 376 -1.24 4.47 -22.11
CA SER A 376 -2.07 5.67 -22.17
C SER A 376 -3.12 5.64 -21.05
N SER A 377 -2.80 6.22 -19.89
CA SER A 377 -3.76 6.65 -18.86
C SER A 377 -4.75 5.58 -18.35
N TYR A 378 -4.28 4.44 -17.83
CA TYR A 378 -5.17 3.60 -17.00
C TYR A 378 -5.34 4.26 -15.63
N ARG A 379 -6.58 4.59 -15.23
CA ARG A 379 -6.84 4.91 -13.82
C ARG A 379 -6.62 3.64 -13.02
N ALA A 380 -5.66 3.67 -12.10
CA ALA A 380 -5.43 2.57 -11.17
C ALA A 380 -6.72 2.28 -10.38
N LEU A 381 -7.06 1.00 -10.26
CA LEU A 381 -8.06 0.56 -9.29
C LEU A 381 -7.47 0.76 -7.88
N GLU A 382 -8.32 1.05 -6.90
CA GLU A 382 -7.88 1.38 -5.54
C GLU A 382 -7.11 0.21 -4.88
N SER A 383 -7.58 -1.02 -5.08
CA SER A 383 -6.90 -2.24 -4.63
C SER A 383 -5.95 -2.80 -5.69
N ARG A 384 -4.68 -3.02 -5.32
CA ARG A 384 -3.66 -3.71 -6.13
C ARG A 384 -3.49 -5.13 -5.61
N LEU A 385 -3.94 -6.11 -6.39
CA LEU A 385 -3.77 -7.53 -6.07
C LEU A 385 -2.53 -8.06 -6.82
N PRO A 386 -1.55 -8.65 -6.12
CA PRO A 386 -0.32 -9.13 -6.75
C PRO A 386 -0.62 -10.27 -7.72
N ILE A 387 0.09 -10.29 -8.85
CA ILE A 387 -0.04 -11.32 -9.88
C ILE A 387 1.06 -12.37 -9.69
N ASP A 388 0.73 -13.66 -9.75
CA ASP A 388 1.74 -14.72 -9.73
C ASP A 388 2.48 -14.81 -11.09
N MET A 389 3.63 -14.15 -11.18
CA MET A 389 4.46 -14.20 -12.40
C MET A 389 5.17 -15.53 -12.61
N ALA A 390 5.20 -16.43 -11.61
CA ALA A 390 5.74 -17.77 -11.83
C ALA A 390 4.88 -18.58 -12.81
N ALA A 391 3.60 -18.19 -12.99
CA ALA A 391 2.71 -18.77 -14.01
C ALA A 391 3.08 -18.36 -15.45
N PHE A 392 3.92 -17.34 -15.62
CA PHE A 392 4.31 -16.75 -16.92
C PHE A 392 5.85 -16.77 -17.10
N PRO A 393 6.49 -17.96 -17.10
CA PRO A 393 7.94 -18.09 -17.27
C PRO A 393 8.45 -17.58 -18.64
N GLU A 394 7.55 -17.39 -19.61
CA GLU A 394 7.83 -16.84 -20.94
C GLU A 394 8.22 -15.36 -20.90
N LEU A 395 7.78 -14.62 -19.88
CA LEU A 395 8.19 -13.24 -19.68
C LEU A 395 9.65 -13.16 -19.26
N SER A 396 10.38 -12.20 -19.83
CA SER A 396 11.75 -11.92 -19.42
C SER A 396 11.81 -11.49 -17.94
N ALA A 397 12.96 -11.70 -17.30
CA ALA A 397 13.17 -11.26 -15.92
C ALA A 397 12.96 -9.74 -15.75
N HIS A 398 13.27 -8.98 -16.80
CA HIS A 398 13.06 -7.54 -16.83
C HIS A 398 11.58 -7.18 -16.82
N GLU A 399 10.76 -7.79 -17.69
CA GLU A 399 9.31 -7.58 -17.71
C GLU A 399 8.67 -7.98 -16.37
N GLN A 400 9.09 -9.11 -15.79
CA GLN A 400 8.59 -9.55 -14.48
C GLN A 400 8.91 -8.55 -13.36
N LEU A 401 10.13 -7.98 -13.33
CA LEU A 401 10.51 -6.95 -12.36
C LEU A 401 9.71 -5.65 -12.57
N GLN A 402 9.53 -5.21 -13.81
CA GLN A 402 8.71 -4.05 -14.14
C GLN A 402 7.26 -4.22 -13.67
N LEU A 403 6.65 -5.36 -13.99
CA LEU A 403 5.29 -5.68 -13.61
C LEU A 403 5.13 -5.76 -12.09
N HIS A 404 6.09 -6.33 -11.37
CA HIS A 404 6.09 -6.32 -9.91
C HIS A 404 6.15 -4.91 -9.34
N ALA A 405 7.07 -4.08 -9.82
CA ALA A 405 7.21 -2.73 -9.33
C ALA A 405 5.92 -1.91 -9.56
N LYS A 406 5.23 -2.10 -10.67
CA LYS A 406 3.97 -1.41 -11.00
C LYS A 406 2.74 -1.97 -10.26
N HIS A 407 2.53 -3.28 -10.29
CA HIS A 407 1.27 -3.91 -9.90
C HIS A 407 1.38 -4.91 -8.75
N GLY A 408 2.60 -5.30 -8.38
CA GLY A 408 2.86 -6.33 -7.38
C GLY A 408 2.88 -7.74 -7.98
N ILE A 409 3.72 -8.60 -7.39
CA ILE A 409 3.78 -10.05 -7.63
C ILE A 409 3.92 -10.73 -6.29
N SER A 410 3.58 -12.01 -6.20
CA SER A 410 3.72 -12.74 -4.94
C SER A 410 5.18 -12.80 -4.49
N SER A 411 5.45 -12.73 -3.18
CA SER A 411 6.80 -12.81 -2.62
C SER A 411 7.54 -14.06 -3.09
N LYS A 412 6.84 -15.20 -3.17
CA LYS A 412 7.38 -16.47 -3.68
C LYS A 412 7.82 -16.38 -5.14
N SER A 413 7.04 -15.72 -6.00
CA SER A 413 7.40 -15.53 -7.41
C SER A 413 8.63 -14.61 -7.54
N LEU A 414 8.72 -13.59 -6.70
CA LEU A 414 9.83 -12.65 -6.67
C LEU A 414 11.13 -13.29 -6.16
N GLU A 415 11.05 -14.09 -5.11
CA GLU A 415 12.17 -14.91 -4.62
C GLU A 415 12.68 -15.86 -5.69
N ALA A 416 11.78 -16.58 -6.37
CA ALA A 416 12.14 -17.47 -7.48
C ALA A 416 12.81 -16.72 -8.64
N LEU A 417 12.33 -15.52 -8.96
CA LEU A 417 12.89 -14.65 -9.98
C LEU A 417 14.32 -14.20 -9.62
N PHE A 418 14.53 -13.68 -8.41
CA PHE A 418 15.85 -13.26 -7.96
C PHE A 418 16.82 -14.44 -7.81
N ALA A 419 16.34 -15.61 -7.38
CA ALA A 419 17.15 -16.83 -7.35
C ALA A 419 17.57 -17.27 -8.75
N LYS A 420 16.68 -17.18 -9.76
CA LYS A 420 17.02 -17.43 -11.17
C LYS A 420 18.05 -16.43 -11.69
N LEU A 421 17.86 -15.14 -11.40
CA LEU A 421 18.80 -14.10 -11.77
C LEU A 421 20.19 -14.32 -11.16
N SER A 422 20.26 -14.77 -9.90
CA SER A 422 21.52 -15.08 -9.22
C SER A 422 22.23 -16.30 -9.82
N ARG A 423 21.50 -17.38 -10.16
CA ARG A 423 22.07 -18.60 -10.76
C ARG A 423 22.61 -18.40 -12.17
N ASN A 424 22.07 -17.44 -12.93
CA ASN A 424 22.49 -17.14 -14.30
C ASN A 424 23.80 -16.33 -14.39
N GLY A 425 24.62 -16.31 -13.33
CA GLY A 425 25.94 -15.67 -13.33
C GLY A 425 25.93 -14.19 -12.95
N ASN A 426 24.85 -13.66 -12.39
CA ASN A 426 24.86 -12.31 -11.85
C ASN A 426 25.52 -12.27 -10.47
N ASP A 427 26.73 -11.71 -10.42
CA ASP A 427 27.40 -11.33 -9.18
C ASP A 427 26.55 -10.33 -8.38
N GLY A 428 26.83 -10.16 -7.08
CA GLY A 428 26.05 -9.26 -6.23
C GLY A 428 25.90 -7.81 -6.73
N PRO A 429 26.79 -7.19 -7.55
CA PRO A 429 26.53 -5.87 -8.13
C PRO A 429 25.38 -5.89 -9.15
N ALA A 430 25.26 -6.96 -9.95
CA ALA A 430 24.18 -7.10 -10.93
C ALA A 430 22.83 -7.33 -10.23
N LEU A 431 22.79 -8.12 -9.16
CA LEU A 431 21.59 -8.23 -8.31
C LEU A 431 21.21 -6.89 -7.69
N SER A 432 22.18 -6.14 -7.17
CA SER A 432 21.95 -4.79 -6.65
C SER A 432 21.42 -3.84 -7.73
N ALA A 433 21.84 -3.98 -8.99
CA ALA A 433 21.31 -3.22 -10.11
C ALA A 433 19.84 -3.60 -10.40
N CYS A 434 19.48 -4.88 -10.41
CA CYS A 434 18.10 -5.35 -10.57
C CYS A 434 17.18 -4.83 -9.44
N ILE A 435 17.64 -4.87 -8.18
CA ILE A 435 16.91 -4.31 -7.03
C ILE A 435 16.71 -2.80 -7.21
N SER A 436 17.77 -2.09 -7.61
CA SER A 436 17.70 -0.63 -7.83
C SER A 436 16.75 -0.26 -8.98
N TYR A 437 16.75 -1.06 -10.04
CA TYR A 437 15.86 -0.91 -11.19
C TYR A 437 14.38 -1.06 -10.78
N ALA A 438 14.04 -2.14 -10.08
CA ALA A 438 12.68 -2.38 -9.62
C ALA A 438 12.22 -1.33 -8.58
N LEU A 439 13.11 -0.89 -7.68
CA LEU A 439 12.81 0.18 -6.74
C LEU A 439 12.52 1.52 -7.43
N ALA A 440 13.27 1.87 -8.48
CA ALA A 440 13.04 3.11 -9.22
C ALA A 440 11.63 3.15 -9.83
N ILE A 441 11.18 2.05 -10.41
CA ILE A 441 9.83 1.93 -10.98
C ILE A 441 8.77 1.96 -9.88
N ALA A 442 8.99 1.27 -8.76
CA ALA A 442 8.05 1.27 -7.65
C ALA A 442 7.88 2.68 -7.05
N ILE A 443 8.96 3.48 -7.02
CA ILE A 443 8.93 4.89 -6.63
C ILE A 443 8.15 5.73 -7.65
N GLU A 444 8.38 5.52 -8.95
CA GLU A 444 7.66 6.23 -10.02
C GLU A 444 6.14 5.99 -9.96
N HIS A 445 5.73 4.78 -9.57
CA HIS A 445 4.32 4.36 -9.50
C HIS A 445 3.68 4.45 -8.10
N ASP A 446 4.37 5.11 -7.14
CA ASP A 446 3.98 5.22 -5.72
C ASP A 446 3.48 3.89 -5.15
N ASN A 447 4.34 2.85 -5.22
CA ASN A 447 4.03 1.49 -4.80
C ASN A 447 4.93 1.01 -3.64
N PRO A 448 4.69 1.48 -2.40
CA PRO A 448 5.45 1.05 -1.23
C PRO A 448 5.45 -0.46 -0.98
N PRO A 449 4.32 -1.19 -1.10
CA PRO A 449 4.31 -2.65 -0.93
C PRO A 449 5.29 -3.36 -1.85
N SER A 450 5.27 -3.06 -3.16
CA SER A 450 6.22 -3.65 -4.10
C SER A 450 7.66 -3.26 -3.77
N ALA A 451 7.92 -1.99 -3.42
CA ALA A 451 9.27 -1.54 -3.07
C ALA A 451 9.86 -2.34 -1.89
N ARG A 452 9.04 -2.64 -0.86
CA ARG A 452 9.47 -3.44 0.31
C ARG A 452 9.73 -4.89 -0.07
N GLU A 453 8.85 -5.50 -0.86
CA GLU A 453 9.01 -6.89 -1.30
C GLU A 453 10.23 -7.10 -2.18
N VAL A 454 10.56 -6.14 -3.06
CA VAL A 454 11.83 -6.14 -3.83
C VAL A 454 13.05 -6.24 -2.93
N VAL A 455 13.08 -5.45 -1.85
CA VAL A 455 14.20 -5.46 -0.89
C VAL A 455 14.22 -6.79 -0.14
N ARG A 456 13.07 -7.27 0.36
CA ARG A 456 12.95 -8.55 1.07
C ARG A 456 13.41 -9.74 0.25
N ALA A 457 12.99 -9.85 -1.01
CA ALA A 457 13.33 -10.98 -1.85
C ALA A 457 14.75 -10.90 -2.43
N GLY A 458 15.21 -9.70 -2.80
CA GLY A 458 16.49 -9.53 -3.50
C GLY A 458 17.71 -9.39 -2.58
N SER A 459 17.58 -8.68 -1.46
CA SER A 459 18.73 -8.37 -0.59
C SER A 459 19.38 -9.57 0.12
N PRO A 460 18.66 -10.64 0.51
CA PRO A 460 19.29 -11.84 1.06
C PRO A 460 20.34 -12.45 0.11
N LEU A 461 20.04 -12.55 -1.18
CA LEU A 461 20.97 -13.10 -2.18
C LEU A 461 22.20 -12.22 -2.38
N MET A 462 22.04 -10.89 -2.30
CA MET A 462 23.15 -9.94 -2.32
C MET A 462 24.06 -10.12 -1.09
N LEU A 463 23.48 -10.33 0.09
CA LEU A 463 24.21 -10.54 1.35
C LEU A 463 25.02 -11.85 1.36
N VAL A 464 24.55 -12.89 0.66
CA VAL A 464 25.25 -14.17 0.48
C VAL A 464 26.33 -14.06 -0.60
N ALA A 465 26.02 -13.44 -1.74
CA ALA A 465 26.99 -13.29 -2.83
C ALA A 465 28.22 -12.45 -2.45
N HIS A 466 28.13 -11.63 -1.40
CA HIS A 466 29.21 -10.76 -0.93
C HIS A 466 29.75 -11.15 0.45
N THR A 467 29.54 -12.38 0.96
CA THR A 467 30.34 -12.83 2.10
C THR A 467 31.82 -12.81 1.70
N PRO A 468 32.65 -11.92 2.27
CA PRO A 468 34.08 -11.94 1.97
C PRO A 468 34.61 -13.30 2.46
N ARG A 469 35.24 -14.06 1.55
CA ARG A 469 36.14 -15.13 1.98
C ARG A 469 37.16 -14.47 2.89
N VAL A 470 37.25 -15.00 4.11
CA VAL A 470 38.17 -14.55 5.16
C VAL A 470 39.55 -14.30 4.59
N GLU A 471 39.97 -13.05 4.54
CA GLU A 471 41.39 -12.68 4.60
C GLU A 471 41.49 -11.26 5.20
N ARG A 472 42.06 -11.21 6.40
CA ARG A 472 42.39 -9.98 7.10
C ARG A 472 43.61 -9.35 6.41
N GLU A 473 43.48 -8.11 5.93
CA GLU A 473 44.47 -7.04 6.13
C GLU A 473 43.80 -5.67 5.87
N PRO A 474 43.94 -4.67 6.77
CA PRO A 474 43.54 -3.31 6.47
C PRO A 474 44.62 -2.66 5.60
N LEU A 475 44.37 -2.53 4.29
CA LEU A 475 45.17 -1.70 3.39
C LEU A 475 45.09 -0.22 3.83
N ALA A 476 46.25 0.42 3.94
CA ALA A 476 46.44 1.80 4.36
C ALA A 476 45.68 2.78 3.45
N TYR A 477 44.91 3.70 4.06
CA TYR A 477 44.15 4.71 3.32
C TYR A 477 44.91 6.05 3.30
N ALA A 478 45.06 6.61 2.10
CA ALA A 478 45.55 7.96 1.86
C ALA A 478 44.53 9.00 2.36
N ALA A 479 45.04 10.07 2.97
CA ALA A 479 44.26 11.15 3.56
C ALA A 479 43.41 11.89 2.52
N ILE A 480 42.10 12.00 2.77
CA ILE A 480 41.24 13.00 2.13
C ILE A 480 40.93 14.07 3.16
N THR A 481 41.46 15.27 2.90
CA THR A 481 41.31 16.48 3.68
C THR A 481 39.88 17.02 3.58
N PHE A 482 39.30 17.40 4.73
CA PHE A 482 38.01 18.06 4.82
C PHE A 482 38.06 19.48 4.24
N THR A 483 37.27 19.77 3.22
CA THR A 483 36.91 21.15 2.87
C THR A 483 35.72 21.58 3.73
N GLN A 484 35.96 22.57 4.61
CA GLN A 484 34.90 23.27 5.33
C GLN A 484 34.06 24.14 4.36
N PRO A 485 32.76 24.34 4.61
CA PRO A 485 31.97 25.31 3.87
C PRO A 485 32.38 26.74 4.27
N THR A 486 32.60 27.58 3.27
CA THR A 486 32.96 29.01 3.37
C THR A 486 31.87 29.86 4.05
N PRO A 487 32.21 30.89 4.84
CA PRO A 487 31.26 31.85 5.38
C PRO A 487 30.80 32.87 4.30
N PRO A 488 29.66 33.55 4.49
CA PRO A 488 29.09 34.43 3.48
C PRO A 488 29.91 35.73 3.36
N ARG A 489 30.24 36.11 2.11
CA ARG A 489 30.91 37.36 1.76
C ARG A 489 30.01 38.57 2.01
N ARG A 490 30.51 39.58 2.72
CA ARG A 490 30.08 40.98 2.56
C ARG A 490 31.28 41.93 2.66
N TYR A 491 31.37 42.77 1.63
CA TYR A 491 32.16 44.01 1.41
C TYR A 491 33.70 43.94 1.42
N ALA A 492 34.29 44.08 0.22
CA ALA A 492 35.13 45.21 -0.16
C ALA A 492 35.46 45.14 -1.67
N GLU A 493 35.33 46.28 -2.34
CA GLU A 493 35.57 46.55 -3.76
C GLU A 493 37.07 46.62 -4.12
N LEU A 494 37.31 46.75 -5.44
CA LEU A 494 38.48 47.28 -6.16
C LEU A 494 39.51 46.26 -6.69
N GLY A 495 39.66 46.24 -8.02
CA GLY A 495 40.89 45.78 -8.71
C GLY A 495 40.70 44.93 -9.97
N GLU A 496 40.33 45.59 -11.07
CA GLU A 496 40.84 45.44 -12.45
C GLU A 496 40.96 44.07 -13.17
N MET A 497 40.21 43.99 -14.29
CA MET A 497 40.61 43.63 -15.66
C MET A 497 41.45 42.37 -15.94
N SER A 498 40.90 41.46 -16.78
CA SER A 498 41.31 41.22 -18.19
C SER A 498 40.82 39.84 -18.70
N VAL A 499 40.24 39.84 -19.90
CA VAL A 499 39.90 38.67 -20.77
C VAL A 499 41.01 38.54 -21.83
N PRO A 500 41.35 37.33 -22.35
CA PRO A 500 40.81 36.82 -23.64
C PRO A 500 40.51 35.29 -23.59
N GLU A 501 39.50 34.69 -24.21
CA GLU A 501 39.02 34.61 -25.61
C GLU A 501 39.73 33.53 -26.48
N SER A 502 38.90 32.70 -27.17
CA SER A 502 39.16 31.77 -28.30
C SER A 502 39.79 30.39 -27.95
N LEU A 503 39.47 29.21 -28.53
CA LEU A 503 39.04 28.73 -29.87
C LEU A 503 38.31 27.36 -29.70
N GLU A 504 37.11 27.15 -30.26
CA GLU A 504 36.77 26.43 -31.52
C GLU A 504 36.78 24.88 -31.50
N ALA A 505 35.86 24.32 -32.28
CA ALA A 505 35.43 22.92 -32.36
C ALA A 505 35.88 22.24 -33.68
N ASP A 506 35.63 20.93 -33.74
CA ASP A 506 35.54 20.02 -34.91
C ASP A 506 36.78 19.20 -35.35
N GLU A 507 36.45 18.07 -36.01
CA GLU A 507 37.26 16.96 -36.59
C GLU A 507 37.41 15.70 -35.69
N VAL A 508 37.02 14.46 -36.05
CA VAL A 508 36.76 13.74 -37.32
C VAL A 508 35.80 12.54 -37.10
N MET A 509 34.93 12.26 -38.09
CA MET A 509 34.18 11.01 -38.30
C MET A 509 34.65 10.30 -39.59
N ALA A 510 34.43 8.98 -39.65
CA ALA A 510 34.61 8.02 -40.77
C ALA A 510 36.05 7.49 -40.96
N GLU A 511 36.33 6.20 -41.21
CA GLU A 511 35.60 5.17 -41.95
C GLU A 511 36.26 3.78 -41.69
N ALA A 512 35.49 2.69 -41.64
CA ALA A 512 35.80 1.36 -42.22
C ALA A 512 34.82 0.28 -41.71
N GLU A 513 33.84 -0.04 -42.55
CA GLU A 513 33.02 -1.26 -42.46
C GLU A 513 33.80 -2.50 -42.96
N GLY A 514 33.45 -3.66 -42.43
CA GLY A 514 33.47 -4.93 -43.19
C GLY A 514 34.21 -6.10 -42.57
N ALA A 515 33.50 -6.97 -41.84
CA ALA A 515 33.56 -8.44 -41.99
C ALA A 515 32.67 -9.14 -40.94
N SER A 516 31.71 -9.93 -41.43
CA SER A 516 30.83 -10.78 -40.61
C SER A 516 31.58 -11.93 -39.94
N ALA A 517 31.28 -12.19 -38.67
CA ALA A 517 31.37 -13.53 -38.08
C ALA A 517 30.37 -13.65 -36.93
N SER A 518 29.47 -14.60 -37.07
CA SER A 518 28.53 -15.12 -36.08
C SER A 518 29.24 -15.57 -34.81
N ALA A 519 28.91 -14.95 -33.69
CA ALA A 519 29.11 -15.49 -32.35
C ALA A 519 28.05 -14.91 -31.42
N GLU A 520 27.27 -15.80 -30.80
CA GLU A 520 26.31 -15.51 -29.74
C GLU A 520 26.96 -14.63 -28.67
N ARG A 521 26.55 -13.37 -28.59
CA ARG A 521 26.95 -12.45 -27.53
C ARG A 521 25.79 -12.34 -26.55
N VAL A 522 25.94 -13.05 -25.45
CA VAL A 522 25.09 -12.94 -24.24
C VAL A 522 24.91 -11.46 -23.91
N GLU A 523 23.66 -11.00 -23.91
CA GLU A 523 23.28 -9.64 -23.57
C GLU A 523 23.65 -9.31 -22.12
N SER A 524 24.82 -8.71 -21.90
CA SER A 524 25.06 -7.87 -20.73
C SER A 524 24.57 -6.46 -21.04
N SER A 525 23.25 -6.29 -21.21
CA SER A 525 22.66 -4.95 -21.30
C SER A 525 22.63 -4.34 -19.90
N ALA A 526 23.44 -3.29 -19.70
CA ALA A 526 23.41 -2.51 -18.47
C ALA A 526 22.01 -1.90 -18.32
N LEU A 527 21.21 -2.44 -17.39
CA LEU A 527 19.89 -1.92 -17.06
C LEU A 527 20.03 -0.44 -16.66
N SER A 528 19.68 0.46 -17.57
CA SER A 528 19.56 1.88 -17.27
C SER A 528 18.14 2.13 -16.75
N PRO A 529 17.98 2.70 -15.54
CA PRO A 529 16.66 3.04 -15.05
C PRO A 529 16.01 4.09 -15.97
N PRO A 530 14.68 4.09 -16.14
CA PRO A 530 13.98 5.15 -16.86
C PRO A 530 14.27 6.52 -16.21
N PRO A 531 14.21 7.62 -16.98
CA PRO A 531 14.42 8.96 -16.43
C PRO A 531 13.35 9.25 -15.36
N VAL A 532 13.78 9.27 -14.10
CA VAL A 532 12.92 9.48 -12.94
C VAL A 532 12.31 10.89 -13.04
N LYS A 533 11.00 10.98 -13.30
CA LYS A 533 10.24 12.21 -13.02
C LYS A 533 10.42 12.50 -11.53
N THR A 534 10.74 13.75 -11.18
CA THR A 534 11.06 14.19 -9.81
C THR A 534 9.83 14.11 -8.90
N VAL A 535 9.43 12.89 -8.53
CA VAL A 535 8.42 12.60 -7.52
C VAL A 535 9.14 12.56 -6.18
N THR A 536 8.62 13.30 -5.20
CA THR A 536 9.12 13.19 -3.83
C THR A 536 8.57 11.88 -3.25
N PRO A 537 9.41 10.87 -2.94
CA PRO A 537 8.93 9.57 -2.49
C PRO A 537 8.17 9.70 -1.16
N SER A 538 7.10 8.92 -1.01
CA SER A 538 6.37 8.78 0.26
C SER A 538 7.28 8.23 1.37
N GLN A 539 6.87 8.35 2.64
CA GLN A 539 7.68 7.89 3.78
C GLN A 539 7.98 6.39 3.69
N ASP A 540 7.02 5.58 3.25
CA ASP A 540 7.18 4.13 3.12
C ASP A 540 8.10 3.74 1.96
N LEU A 541 8.10 4.50 0.86
CA LEU A 541 9.09 4.34 -0.22
C LEU A 541 10.51 4.68 0.25
N LEU A 542 10.65 5.73 1.08
CA LEU A 542 11.93 6.07 1.69
C LEU A 542 12.41 4.95 2.63
N VAL A 543 11.52 4.24 3.32
CA VAL A 543 11.90 3.07 4.12
C VAL A 543 12.53 1.98 3.26
N ALA A 544 11.89 1.60 2.14
CA ALA A 544 12.44 0.58 1.24
C ALA A 544 13.78 1.02 0.63
N LEU A 545 13.86 2.27 0.14
CA LEU A 545 15.09 2.82 -0.42
C LEU A 545 16.23 2.87 0.60
N GLY A 546 15.94 3.33 1.83
CA GLY A 546 16.91 3.43 2.90
C GLY A 546 17.40 2.07 3.39
N ALA A 547 16.53 1.05 3.44
CA ALA A 547 16.91 -0.32 3.75
C ALA A 547 17.89 -0.87 2.72
N LYS A 548 17.59 -0.69 1.42
CA LYS A 548 18.51 -1.05 0.34
C LYS A 548 19.86 -0.34 0.46
N ILE A 549 19.86 0.98 0.69
CA ILE A 549 21.11 1.75 0.88
C ILE A 549 21.90 1.18 2.05
N THR A 550 21.25 1.01 3.21
CA THR A 550 21.89 0.51 4.43
C THR A 550 22.51 -0.87 4.23
N LEU A 551 21.78 -1.79 3.60
CA LEU A 551 22.26 -3.15 3.32
C LEU A 551 23.42 -3.14 2.30
N ASN A 552 23.37 -2.31 1.26
CA ASN A 552 24.47 -2.14 0.31
C ASN A 552 25.72 -1.57 0.99
N GLU A 553 25.57 -0.55 1.84
CA GLU A 553 26.68 0.08 2.58
C GLU A 553 27.29 -0.87 3.61
N PHE A 554 26.48 -1.76 4.18
CA PHE A 554 26.92 -2.83 5.07
C PHE A 554 27.74 -3.86 4.29
N VAL A 555 27.20 -4.37 3.18
CA VAL A 555 27.86 -5.32 2.29
C VAL A 555 29.19 -4.79 1.75
N ALA A 556 29.25 -3.50 1.38
CA ALA A 556 30.46 -2.88 0.87
C ALA A 556 31.51 -2.56 1.95
N GLY A 557 31.25 -2.85 3.24
CA GLY A 557 32.16 -2.57 4.36
C GLY A 557 32.34 -1.09 4.72
N ARG A 558 31.70 -0.16 3.97
CA ARG A 558 31.80 1.29 4.20
C ARG A 558 31.20 1.71 5.53
N THR A 559 30.16 1.01 5.98
CA THR A 559 29.52 1.27 7.28
C THR A 559 30.50 1.14 8.45
N THR A 560 31.38 0.13 8.42
CA THR A 560 32.41 -0.11 9.45
C THR A 560 33.42 1.04 9.55
N ALA A 561 33.84 1.57 8.40
CA ALA A 561 34.75 2.72 8.35
C ALA A 561 34.09 3.99 8.90
N ARG A 562 32.85 4.29 8.48
CA ARG A 562 32.09 5.44 8.99
C ARG A 562 31.80 5.34 10.47
N LEU A 563 31.48 4.13 10.95
CA LEU A 563 31.24 3.85 12.36
C LEU A 563 32.50 4.08 13.21
N SER A 564 33.65 3.61 12.73
CA SER A 564 34.94 3.81 13.41
C SER A 564 35.29 5.30 13.51
N ASN A 565 35.11 6.05 12.41
CA ASN A 565 35.29 7.50 12.41
C ASN A 565 34.32 8.22 13.37
N ALA A 566 33.05 7.83 13.39
CA ALA A 566 32.06 8.39 14.31
C ALA A 566 32.43 8.14 15.78
N CYS A 567 32.91 6.94 16.12
CA CYS A 567 33.37 6.61 17.46
C CYS A 567 34.59 7.46 17.85
N GLN A 568 35.56 7.62 16.94
CA GLN A 568 36.74 8.46 17.16
C GLN A 568 36.36 9.93 17.42
N GLN A 569 35.52 10.52 16.56
CA GLN A 569 35.08 11.91 16.71
C GLN A 569 34.33 12.13 18.03
N LEU A 570 33.47 11.18 18.44
CA LEU A 570 32.78 11.25 19.72
C LEU A 570 33.73 11.09 20.91
N SER A 571 34.73 10.21 20.82
CA SER A 571 35.79 10.04 21.81
C SER A 571 36.58 11.33 21.99
N GLU A 572 37.04 11.95 20.91
CA GLU A 572 37.77 13.22 20.92
C GLU A 572 36.92 14.35 21.54
N TRP A 573 35.64 14.42 21.16
CA TRP A 573 34.70 15.37 21.76
C TRP A 573 34.54 15.16 23.27
N LEU A 574 34.39 13.91 23.73
CA LEU A 574 34.25 13.56 25.14
C LEU A 574 35.49 13.90 25.96
N VAL A 575 36.69 13.71 25.38
CA VAL A 575 37.96 14.11 26.01
C VAL A 575 38.04 15.62 26.16
N GLN A 576 37.69 16.38 25.12
CA GLN A 576 37.70 17.85 25.17
C GLN A 576 36.69 18.40 26.18
N ALA A 577 35.49 17.81 26.26
CA ALA A 577 34.46 18.18 27.22
C ALA A 577 34.86 17.94 28.69
N GLN A 578 35.77 16.99 28.95
CA GLN A 578 36.22 16.63 30.29
C GLN A 578 37.52 17.32 30.73
N ARG A 579 38.11 18.18 29.88
CA ARG A 579 39.33 18.92 30.26
C ARG A 579 39.06 19.87 31.44
N PRO A 580 39.92 19.91 32.46
CA PRO A 580 39.80 20.90 33.53
C PRO A 580 40.10 22.30 32.97
N ARG A 581 39.35 23.32 33.43
CA ARG A 581 39.46 24.79 33.17
C ARG A 581 38.46 25.39 32.16
N CYS A 582 38.42 26.73 32.08
CA CYS A 582 37.54 27.56 31.24
C CYS A 582 37.51 27.18 29.74
N SER A 583 38.54 26.49 29.25
CA SER A 583 38.61 25.98 27.88
C SER A 583 37.52 24.93 27.58
N SER A 584 37.15 24.08 28.54
CA SER A 584 36.03 23.13 28.37
C SER A 584 34.69 23.86 28.31
N LEU A 585 34.50 24.90 29.14
CA LEU A 585 33.27 25.71 29.10
C LEU A 585 33.09 26.42 27.75
N LEU A 586 34.16 27.05 27.24
CA LEU A 586 34.13 27.70 25.91
C LEU A 586 33.89 26.69 24.78
N PHE A 587 34.48 25.50 24.87
CA PHE A 587 34.22 24.40 23.93
C PHE A 587 32.77 23.94 23.97
N LEU A 588 32.20 23.71 25.16
CA LEU A 588 30.81 23.30 25.33
C LEU A 588 29.83 24.38 24.85
N LEU A 589 30.15 25.67 25.06
CA LEU A 589 29.37 26.79 24.53
C LEU A 589 29.34 26.80 22.99
N ARG A 590 30.50 26.61 22.33
CA ARG A 590 30.57 26.49 20.86
C ARG A 590 29.83 25.26 20.36
N SER A 591 29.99 24.11 21.02
CA SER A 591 29.30 22.87 20.64
C SER A 591 27.79 22.95 20.85
N TRP A 592 27.32 23.71 21.84
CA TRP A 592 25.90 24.02 21.99
C TRP A 592 25.39 24.91 20.85
N GLN A 593 26.14 25.93 20.42
CA GLN A 593 25.77 26.77 19.28
C GLN A 593 25.60 25.93 17.99
N GLU A 594 26.50 24.98 17.73
CA GLU A 594 26.36 24.01 16.64
C GLU A 594 25.13 23.12 16.82
N THR A 595 24.88 22.64 18.05
CA THR A 595 23.70 21.83 18.36
C THR A 595 22.40 22.62 18.12
N LYS A 596 22.38 23.92 18.41
CA LYS A 596 21.22 24.80 18.18
C LYS A 596 20.85 24.96 16.70
N GLN A 597 21.82 24.82 15.80
CA GLN A 597 21.54 24.80 14.35
C GLN A 597 20.78 23.52 13.92
N VAL A 598 20.86 22.46 14.72
CA VAL A 598 20.19 21.17 14.48
C VAL A 598 18.91 21.02 15.30
N GLU A 599 18.94 21.54 16.52
CA GLU A 599 17.92 21.42 17.56
C GLU A 599 17.61 22.84 18.11
N PRO A 600 16.77 23.63 17.44
CA PRO A 600 16.52 25.03 17.81
C PRO A 600 16.02 25.23 19.24
N GLY A 601 15.32 24.21 19.80
CA GLY A 601 14.82 24.19 21.17
C GLY A 601 15.82 23.67 22.23
N SER A 602 17.11 23.55 21.91
CA SER A 602 18.14 23.09 22.85
C SER A 602 18.46 24.18 23.89
N ASP A 603 18.10 23.93 25.16
CA ASP A 603 18.39 24.83 26.28
C ASP A 603 19.86 24.76 26.73
N LEU A 604 20.48 25.92 26.89
CA LEU A 604 21.90 26.05 27.23
C LEU A 604 22.21 25.47 28.62
N LEU A 605 21.37 25.74 29.61
CA LEU A 605 21.59 25.29 30.99
C LEU A 605 21.47 23.76 31.10
N THR A 606 20.50 23.18 30.39
CA THR A 606 20.33 21.73 30.26
C THR A 606 21.51 21.07 29.54
N PHE A 607 22.06 21.74 28.52
CA PHE A 607 23.23 21.25 27.78
C PHE A 607 24.51 21.27 28.64
N LEU A 608 24.75 22.36 29.36
CA LEU A 608 25.91 22.53 30.24
C LEU A 608 25.82 21.72 31.54
N GLY A 609 24.62 21.33 31.96
CA GLY A 609 24.35 20.55 33.18
C GLY A 609 24.82 19.09 33.17
N GLY A 610 25.85 18.74 32.39
CA GLY A 610 26.46 17.39 32.32
C GLY A 610 25.64 16.32 31.59
N LYS A 611 24.33 16.53 31.42
CA LYS A 611 23.41 15.63 30.72
C LYS A 611 23.80 15.41 29.25
N ALA A 612 24.30 16.44 28.57
CA ALA A 612 24.78 16.33 27.19
C ALA A 612 26.00 15.40 27.06
N VAL A 613 26.96 15.52 27.99
CA VAL A 613 28.15 14.67 28.06
C VAL A 613 27.76 13.22 28.36
N ALA A 614 26.87 13.01 29.34
CA ALA A 614 26.36 11.67 29.69
C ALA A 614 25.62 11.01 28.51
N ASN A 615 24.77 11.75 27.80
CA ASN A 615 24.05 11.24 26.63
C ASN A 615 24.98 10.90 25.46
N ARG A 616 26.00 11.72 25.19
CA ARG A 616 27.01 11.46 24.14
C ARG A 616 27.90 10.28 24.51
N ARG A 617 28.23 10.09 25.80
CA ARG A 617 28.95 8.90 26.29
C ARG A 617 28.13 7.63 26.06
N ARG A 618 26.86 7.60 26.49
CA ARG A 618 25.97 6.45 26.24
C ARG A 618 25.86 6.13 24.74
N PHE A 619 25.71 7.16 23.91
CA PHE A 619 25.65 6.97 22.45
C PHE A 619 26.96 6.42 21.87
N HIS A 620 28.11 6.93 22.31
CA HIS A 620 29.42 6.40 21.96
C HIS A 620 29.57 4.93 22.36
N ASP A 621 29.15 4.56 23.56
CA ASP A 621 29.21 3.18 24.06
C ASP A 621 28.32 2.26 23.21
N SER A 622 27.12 2.72 22.82
CA SER A 622 26.26 1.96 21.91
C SER A 622 26.86 1.79 20.52
N LEU A 623 27.48 2.82 19.94
CA LEU A 623 28.18 2.71 18.65
C LEU A 623 29.39 1.78 18.73
N THR A 624 30.08 1.77 19.88
CA THR A 624 31.21 0.87 20.14
C THR A 624 30.75 -0.59 20.19
N ARG A 625 29.67 -0.90 20.91
CA ARG A 625 29.06 -2.25 20.91
C ARG A 625 28.61 -2.67 19.53
N LEU A 626 28.03 -1.75 18.77
CA LEU A 626 27.58 -2.00 17.41
C LEU A 626 28.75 -2.32 16.47
N ARG A 627 29.92 -1.67 16.66
CA ARG A 627 31.17 -1.99 15.95
C ARG A 627 31.74 -3.35 16.35
N GLU A 628 31.56 -3.75 17.60
CA GLU A 628 32.07 -5.00 18.19
C GLU A 628 31.14 -6.20 18.00
N ALA A 629 30.01 -6.02 17.30
CA ALA A 629 29.06 -7.09 17.03
C ALA A 629 29.74 -8.28 16.32
N SER A 630 29.49 -9.49 16.82
CA SER A 630 30.08 -10.73 16.32
C SER A 630 29.59 -11.14 14.93
N ASP A 631 28.35 -10.77 14.61
CA ASP A 631 27.63 -11.20 13.43
C ASP A 631 26.60 -10.15 12.99
N ARG A 632 25.98 -10.38 11.82
CA ARG A 632 25.08 -9.44 11.15
C ARG A 632 23.78 -9.21 11.93
N LEU A 633 23.23 -10.27 12.52
CA LEU A 633 21.99 -10.21 13.29
C LEU A 633 22.20 -9.45 14.60
N SER A 634 23.30 -9.73 15.29
CA SER A 634 23.74 -9.00 16.48
C SER A 634 23.93 -7.50 16.17
N TYR A 635 24.59 -7.17 15.04
CA TYR A 635 24.77 -5.79 14.60
C TYR A 635 23.43 -5.06 14.41
N LEU A 636 22.50 -5.68 13.67
CA LEU A 636 21.19 -5.07 13.36
C LEU A 636 20.27 -5.00 14.59
N THR A 637 20.35 -5.96 15.51
CA THR A 637 19.59 -5.94 16.77
C THR A 637 20.07 -4.80 17.68
N LEU A 638 21.38 -4.58 17.75
CA LEU A 638 21.96 -3.43 18.46
C LEU A 638 21.59 -2.12 17.78
N LEU A 639 21.58 -2.08 16.44
CA LEU A 639 21.16 -0.91 15.66
C LEU A 639 19.68 -0.58 15.91
N TYR A 640 18.81 -1.59 15.90
CA TYR A 640 17.38 -1.45 16.21
C TYR A 640 17.18 -0.87 17.60
N SER A 641 17.86 -1.42 18.61
CA SER A 641 17.81 -0.94 19.99
C SER A 641 18.26 0.52 20.07
N LEU A 642 19.37 0.87 19.41
CA LEU A 642 19.91 2.22 19.36
C LEU A 642 18.91 3.22 18.75
N VAL A 643 18.31 2.90 17.60
CA VAL A 643 17.33 3.79 16.93
C VAL A 643 16.06 3.94 17.76
N SER A 644 15.60 2.86 18.40
CA SER A 644 14.41 2.86 19.27
C SER A 644 14.54 3.84 20.44
N GLU A 645 15.76 4.03 20.96
CA GLU A 645 16.04 4.97 22.04
C GLU A 645 16.19 6.43 21.57
N LEU A 646 16.33 6.68 20.26
CA LEU A 646 16.45 8.04 19.73
C LEU A 646 15.10 8.76 19.77
N ARG A 647 15.03 9.81 20.59
CA ARG A 647 13.90 10.74 20.66
C ARG A 647 14.24 12.03 19.94
N ARG A 648 13.31 12.54 19.11
CA ARG A 648 13.42 13.79 18.31
C ARG A 648 14.54 13.75 17.25
N PRO A 649 14.48 14.60 16.21
CA PRO A 649 15.66 14.87 15.39
C PRO A 649 16.77 15.41 16.30
N CYS A 650 17.91 14.73 16.32
CA CYS A 650 19.02 15.11 17.18
C CYS A 650 20.36 14.89 16.51
N LEU A 651 21.43 15.47 17.05
CA LEU A 651 22.78 15.31 16.49
C LEU A 651 23.20 13.83 16.42
N ARG A 652 22.75 13.00 17.36
CA ARG A 652 22.95 11.54 17.34
C ARG A 652 22.30 10.87 16.12
N LEU A 653 21.10 11.33 15.73
CA LEU A 653 20.44 10.87 14.51
C LEU A 653 21.25 11.26 13.27
N ARG A 654 21.83 12.47 13.20
CA ARG A 654 22.69 12.87 12.08
C ARG A 654 23.94 12.01 11.96
N VAL A 655 24.60 11.72 13.08
CA VAL A 655 25.75 10.79 13.09
C VAL A 655 25.31 9.42 12.59
N LEU A 656 24.15 8.92 13.05
CA LEU A 656 23.67 7.62 12.64
C LEU A 656 23.27 7.57 11.15
N GLN A 657 22.61 8.61 10.64
CA GLN A 657 22.32 8.78 9.21
C GLN A 657 23.60 8.68 8.40
N GLN A 658 24.65 9.41 8.79
CA GLN A 658 25.96 9.35 8.11
C GLN A 658 26.56 7.95 8.14
N VAL A 659 26.54 7.28 9.30
CA VAL A 659 27.04 5.90 9.43
C VAL A 659 26.32 4.97 8.46
N LEU A 660 24.99 5.06 8.37
CA LEU A 660 24.15 4.23 7.50
C LEU A 660 24.14 4.68 6.02
N GLY A 661 24.82 5.78 5.69
CA GLY A 661 24.82 6.33 4.32
C GLY A 661 23.50 7.01 3.92
N LEU A 662 22.72 7.44 4.90
CA LEU A 662 21.43 8.12 4.72
C LEU A 662 21.63 9.64 4.83
N ASP A 663 20.79 10.41 4.11
CA ASP A 663 20.79 11.86 4.15
C ASP A 663 19.66 12.43 5.04
N CYS A 664 19.46 13.75 5.02
CA CYS A 664 18.49 14.43 5.87
C CYS A 664 17.02 14.17 5.50
N ARG A 665 16.72 13.54 4.36
CA ARG A 665 15.35 13.15 3.98
C ARG A 665 14.82 12.01 4.84
N PHE A 666 15.71 11.22 5.43
CA PHE A 666 15.36 10.09 6.30
C PHE A 666 15.13 10.59 7.72
N SER A 667 13.90 10.98 8.04
CA SER A 667 13.50 11.35 9.41
C SER A 667 13.77 10.21 10.40
N ARG A 668 13.71 10.48 11.70
CA ARG A 668 13.91 9.44 12.74
C ARG A 668 13.00 8.23 12.54
N ASP A 669 11.73 8.48 12.22
CA ASP A 669 10.73 7.42 12.06
C ASP A 669 10.99 6.61 10.78
N ILE A 670 11.47 7.27 9.72
CA ILE A 670 11.91 6.58 8.49
C ILE A 670 13.16 5.73 8.78
N VAL A 671 14.17 6.27 9.48
CA VAL A 671 15.37 5.50 9.87
C VAL A 671 15.00 4.29 10.72
N PHE A 672 14.01 4.42 11.60
CA PHE A 672 13.49 3.28 12.35
C PHE A 672 12.87 2.23 11.42
N GLY A 673 11.99 2.63 10.50
CA GLY A 673 11.42 1.72 9.49
C GLY A 673 12.48 1.05 8.61
N VAL A 674 13.51 1.79 8.20
CA VAL A 674 14.68 1.28 7.45
C VAL A 674 15.36 0.15 8.20
N VAL A 675 15.62 0.34 9.50
CA VAL A 675 16.29 -0.66 10.34
C VAL A 675 15.38 -1.87 10.57
N CYS A 676 14.09 -1.67 10.81
CA CYS A 676 13.12 -2.78 10.92
C CYS A 676 13.11 -3.66 9.66
N LEU A 677 13.08 -3.04 8.48
CA LEU A 677 13.10 -3.77 7.21
C LEU A 677 14.44 -4.48 6.98
N ALA A 678 15.56 -3.86 7.37
CA ALA A 678 16.87 -4.50 7.29
C ALA A 678 17.01 -5.70 8.23
N VAL A 679 16.47 -5.62 9.45
CA VAL A 679 16.41 -6.75 10.41
C VAL A 679 15.61 -7.90 9.81
N ASP A 680 14.40 -7.64 9.29
CA ASP A 680 13.51 -8.62 8.65
C ASP A 680 14.23 -9.38 7.50
N VAL A 681 14.98 -8.66 6.67
CA VAL A 681 15.82 -9.25 5.61
C VAL A 681 16.90 -10.20 6.15
N VAL A 682 17.58 -9.83 7.24
CA VAL A 682 18.67 -10.67 7.77
C VAL A 682 18.15 -11.85 8.59
N GLU A 683 17.10 -11.65 9.39
CA GLU A 683 16.43 -12.73 10.12
C GLU A 683 15.90 -13.81 9.17
N SER A 684 15.28 -13.41 8.06
CA SER A 684 14.82 -14.36 7.05
C SER A 684 15.97 -15.16 6.44
N LEU A 685 17.14 -14.56 6.23
CA LEU A 685 18.32 -15.24 5.71
C LEU A 685 18.87 -16.31 6.68
N ASP A 686 19.03 -15.96 7.95
CA ASP A 686 19.60 -16.87 8.95
C ASP A 686 18.69 -18.08 9.21
N LEU A 687 17.36 -17.90 9.20
CA LEU A 687 16.39 -18.99 9.27
C LEU A 687 16.49 -19.99 8.09
N HIS A 688 16.89 -19.51 6.91
CA HIS A 688 17.07 -20.37 5.73
C HIS A 688 18.42 -21.10 5.73
N LEU A 689 19.45 -20.54 6.37
CA LEU A 689 20.78 -21.15 6.49
C LEU A 689 20.83 -22.23 7.58
N ASP A 690 20.03 -22.10 8.65
CA ASP A 690 19.92 -23.10 9.72
C ASP A 690 19.07 -24.33 9.35
N CYS A 691 18.45 -24.34 8.17
CA CYS A 691 17.72 -25.49 7.65
C CYS A 691 18.67 -26.38 6.83
N PRO A 692 19.05 -27.59 7.30
CA PRO A 692 19.90 -28.48 6.51
C PRO A 692 19.18 -28.83 5.20
N PRO A 693 19.90 -28.92 4.06
CA PRO A 693 19.26 -29.30 2.81
C PRO A 693 18.60 -30.66 3.00
N ALA A 694 17.31 -30.76 2.70
CA ALA A 694 16.57 -32.01 2.71
C ALA A 694 17.25 -33.00 1.75
N ARG A 695 18.14 -33.84 2.28
CA ARG A 695 18.60 -35.04 1.60
C ARG A 695 17.38 -35.93 1.45
N ALA A 696 17.03 -36.22 0.21
CA ALA A 696 16.14 -37.32 -0.11
C ALA A 696 16.84 -38.62 0.31
N GLU A 697 16.56 -39.11 1.52
CA GLU A 697 16.87 -40.47 1.92
C GLU A 697 15.60 -41.19 2.37
N ALA A 698 15.32 -42.27 1.66
CA ALA A 698 14.31 -43.24 1.97
C ALA A 698 14.68 -44.02 3.24
N GLY A 699 13.69 -44.23 4.11
CA GLY A 699 13.64 -45.36 5.03
C GLY A 699 14.16 -45.15 6.46
N GLY A 700 13.24 -45.23 7.42
CA GLY A 700 13.44 -46.05 8.62
C GLY A 700 13.82 -45.36 9.94
N ARG A 701 12.82 -45.30 10.83
CA ARG A 701 12.84 -45.44 12.32
C ARG A 701 13.32 -44.28 13.21
N ASN A 702 12.33 -43.78 13.98
CA ASN A 702 12.32 -43.34 15.38
C ASN A 702 13.64 -42.99 16.08
N SER A 703 13.74 -41.73 16.54
CA SER A 703 14.00 -41.44 17.96
C SER A 703 13.54 -40.00 18.32
N SER A 704 12.99 -39.89 19.52
CA SER A 704 12.46 -38.69 20.16
C SER A 704 13.56 -37.75 20.65
N SER A 705 13.48 -36.47 20.31
CA SER A 705 14.11 -35.38 21.05
C SER A 705 13.28 -34.11 20.89
N SER A 706 12.70 -33.67 22.01
CA SER A 706 11.92 -32.44 22.14
C SER A 706 12.88 -31.25 22.23
N ALA A 707 12.91 -30.41 21.20
CA ALA A 707 13.37 -29.04 21.29
C ALA A 707 12.25 -28.14 20.76
N ALA A 708 11.60 -27.41 21.67
CA ALA A 708 10.52 -26.49 21.35
C ALA A 708 11.04 -25.37 20.44
N PRO A 709 10.40 -25.06 19.30
CA PRO A 709 10.78 -23.92 18.48
C PRO A 709 10.49 -22.63 19.26
N LEU A 710 11.50 -21.75 19.31
CA LEU A 710 11.38 -20.39 19.82
C LEU A 710 10.18 -19.71 19.15
N ARG A 711 9.25 -19.25 20.00
CA ARG A 711 8.05 -18.51 19.60
C ARG A 711 8.44 -17.37 18.65
N ARG A 712 7.83 -17.37 17.47
CA ARG A 712 7.63 -16.21 16.60
C ARG A 712 7.36 -15.00 17.49
N VAL A 713 8.30 -14.06 17.59
CA VAL A 713 7.98 -12.72 18.09
C VAL A 713 7.15 -12.10 16.99
N SER A 714 5.85 -12.30 17.10
CA SER A 714 4.85 -11.61 16.29
C SER A 714 5.00 -10.11 16.55
N LEU A 715 5.77 -9.43 15.69
CA LEU A 715 5.61 -8.01 15.41
C LEU A 715 4.31 -7.83 14.61
N VAL A 716 3.19 -8.16 15.26
CA VAL A 716 1.85 -7.73 14.84
C VAL A 716 1.71 -6.31 15.36
N GLY A 717 1.65 -5.37 14.43
CA GLY A 717 1.44 -3.97 14.76
C GLY A 717 1.58 -3.04 13.57
N TYR A 718 1.18 -3.47 12.37
CA TYR A 718 0.79 -2.61 11.26
C TYR A 718 -0.13 -3.44 10.34
N ASP A 719 -1.34 -3.69 10.82
CA ASP A 719 -2.53 -3.90 10.00
C ASP A 719 -3.41 -2.67 10.26
N GLU A 720 -3.42 -1.74 9.31
CA GLU A 720 -4.56 -0.89 8.91
C GLU A 720 -4.29 -0.33 7.51
#